data_AF-A0A7X7D0B3-F1
#
_entry.id   AF-A0A7X7D0B3-F1
#
_cell.length_a   1.000
_cell.length_b   1.000
_cell.length_c   1.000
_cell.angle_alpha   90.00
_cell.angle_beta   90.00
_cell.angle_gamma   90.00
#
_symmetry.space_group_name_H-M   'P 1'
#
loop_
_entity.id
_entity.type
_entity.pdbx_description
1 polymer ?
#
loop_
_entity_poly.entity_id
_entity_poly.type
_entity_poly.pdbx_seq_one_letter_code
_entity_poly.pdbx_strand_id
1 'polypeptide(L)'
;MPGIHIIMNDAMPGKLKDIRIVLIALLAVAGLAAGADILYHSGLEWRMRTARVDARLSSLEREAGKLLIRAENEIRETGDPKLLFKNPLGSDALKKGITLLVYHEGRVVYWSDNSIAFPLLYSKGFGEHKPVFYSNGWFVPIHHEFPGYSMLALIKVYRQYPIVNNILVSGFTETFPLPEQTLITFDPDETPYHVNGSENEFHFGLLFPERKPNTIFIVIPIMLWIALFFLLIRIVVLASQWLERETGRPVGIPVASGALVIIYLIILLTGLPPSVTATELFSPFHWSAGRMMPTIGHALLLGLLILSAVRIAFRSGRFNEPWTGKGILRPLVPGLFLASGILLFLAAEAFFRDLVLNSSVSFEAFRILDMTFMSLAGLIAVLMMLTVPVLLFMRAIRMMREWPRHECLTVTGVTSLLLPLACLLFTRCSFLSVAWVVIMLAAVILWQRKSYSEVTLMILFSLVTGLYATTLILKYSEMKEERNMKVMAVSLANDNDMVAEGMLIDMWPALEDDTVLAGLVRREEITAADINAVYRYLEDGYFYGYWENYDLNIIICRNDSPLSLGSTGAEAENCFDWFASRIRNEGDTITRTGFYFMRNRTGRAWYMANLFYEVSPGVTNGLFIELVSHIETYLAGYPELLLDATHQRFPKLRHISYAKYNNGELVLRSGEYPYDTEIEPGQVEREEYRFVETPDFKHLYYSLGDMTLAISTPRVMAIDRIITFAYLFIILLIYVFTLLTLFTIHPRELLKTDTFRRRLQLSFAGVLTVVFIIVIAGALVLSTKQFSNNHIRLIREKAMS
;
A
#
# COMPACT_ATOMS: atom_id res chain seq x y z
N MET A 1 1.10 50.94 16.42
CA MET A 1 2.07 50.11 15.66
C MET A 1 1.32 49.45 14.53
N PRO A 2 1.84 49.45 13.30
CA PRO A 2 1.03 49.05 12.15
C PRO A 2 0.72 47.57 12.32
N GLY A 3 -0.51 47.28 12.74
CA GLY A 3 -1.03 45.93 12.70
C GLY A 3 -0.98 45.51 11.24
N ILE A 4 -0.35 44.36 10.96
CA ILE A 4 -0.48 43.75 9.65
C ILE A 4 -1.98 43.51 9.51
N HIS A 5 -2.60 44.34 8.68
CA HIS A 5 -3.98 44.19 8.29
C HIS A 5 -4.09 42.81 7.65
N ILE A 6 -4.71 41.87 8.36
CA ILE A 6 -5.37 40.71 7.74
C ILE A 6 -6.60 41.29 7.02
N ILE A 7 -6.36 42.16 6.03
CA ILE A 7 -7.35 42.50 5.02
C ILE A 7 -7.30 41.34 4.02
N MET A 8 -8.42 40.86 3.54
CA MET A 8 -8.45 39.73 2.63
C MET A 8 -8.99 40.21 1.29
N ASN A 9 -8.15 40.90 0.51
CA ASN A 9 -8.20 40.87 -0.96
C ASN A 9 -7.01 41.64 -1.57
N ASP A 10 -6.77 41.36 -2.86
CA ASP A 10 -6.07 42.21 -3.85
C ASP A 10 -4.61 41.93 -4.25
N ALA A 11 -4.18 40.67 -4.24
CA ALA A 11 -2.97 40.28 -5.00
C ALA A 11 -3.23 39.09 -5.94
N MET A 12 -4.01 39.29 -7.01
CA MET A 12 -3.99 38.42 -8.19
C MET A 12 -4.31 39.23 -9.47
N PRO A 13 -3.77 38.81 -10.64
CA PRO A 13 -3.84 39.57 -11.88
C PRO A 13 -5.27 39.90 -12.29
N GLY A 14 -5.47 41.12 -12.84
CA GLY A 14 -6.78 41.77 -13.00
C GLY A 14 -7.86 41.00 -13.78
N LYS A 15 -7.51 39.97 -14.56
CA LYS A 15 -8.48 39.15 -15.33
C LYS A 15 -9.29 38.17 -14.47
N LEU A 16 -8.78 37.70 -13.32
CA LEU A 16 -9.47 36.74 -12.42
C LEU A 16 -10.42 37.42 -11.41
N LYS A 17 -10.71 38.71 -11.59
CA LYS A 17 -11.69 39.46 -10.78
C LYS A 17 -13.07 39.53 -11.45
N ASP A 18 -13.16 39.27 -12.75
CA ASP A 18 -14.42 39.29 -13.50
C ASP A 18 -15.11 37.92 -13.43
N ILE A 19 -16.35 37.90 -12.95
CA ILE A 19 -17.18 36.69 -12.84
C ILE A 19 -17.46 36.05 -14.21
N ARG A 20 -17.57 36.85 -15.28
CA ARG A 20 -17.81 36.35 -16.64
C ARG A 20 -16.59 35.62 -17.18
N ILE A 21 -15.38 36.16 -16.95
CA ILE A 21 -14.13 35.52 -17.38
C ILE A 21 -13.94 34.20 -16.63
N VAL A 22 -14.20 34.16 -15.32
CA VAL A 22 -14.09 32.93 -14.52
C VAL A 22 -15.13 31.89 -14.95
N LEU A 23 -16.36 32.30 -15.29
CA LEU A 23 -17.39 31.39 -15.78
C LEU A 23 -17.02 30.78 -17.15
N ILE A 24 -16.51 31.58 -18.08
CA ILE A 24 -16.04 31.10 -19.39
C ILE A 24 -14.87 30.12 -19.19
N ALA A 25 -13.91 30.46 -18.32
CA ALA A 25 -12.80 29.58 -18.00
C ALA A 25 -13.27 28.25 -17.36
N LEU A 26 -14.25 28.31 -16.44
CA LEU A 26 -14.85 27.12 -15.81
C LEU A 26 -15.44 26.19 -16.88
N LEU A 27 -16.25 26.72 -17.81
CA LEU A 27 -16.88 25.93 -18.87
C LEU A 27 -15.84 25.35 -19.84
N ALA A 28 -14.83 26.13 -20.23
CA ALA A 28 -13.76 25.66 -21.11
C ALA A 28 -12.94 24.54 -20.45
N VAL A 29 -12.54 24.72 -19.18
CA VAL A 29 -11.79 23.71 -18.42
C VAL A 29 -12.64 22.46 -18.18
N ALA A 30 -13.95 22.59 -17.93
CA ALA A 30 -14.85 21.44 -17.80
C ALA A 30 -14.90 20.60 -19.09
N GLY A 31 -15.03 21.25 -20.25
CA GLY A 31 -15.00 20.58 -21.55
C GLY A 31 -13.66 19.89 -21.82
N LEU A 32 -12.55 20.57 -21.53
CA LEU A 32 -11.21 19.98 -21.67
C LEU A 32 -10.97 18.82 -20.71
N ALA A 33 -11.43 18.93 -19.45
CA ALA A 33 -11.30 17.87 -18.46
C ALA A 33 -12.07 16.61 -18.89
N ALA A 34 -13.33 16.76 -19.29
CA ALA A 34 -14.14 15.65 -19.79
C ALA A 34 -13.55 15.03 -21.05
N GLY A 35 -13.11 15.86 -22.02
CA GLY A 35 -12.47 15.38 -23.24
C GLY A 35 -11.16 14.63 -22.96
N ALA A 36 -10.31 15.15 -22.07
CA ALA A 36 -9.07 14.49 -21.67
C ALA A 36 -9.32 13.18 -20.92
N ASP A 37 -10.37 13.11 -20.10
CA ASP A 37 -10.74 11.91 -19.35
C ASP A 37 -11.23 10.79 -20.28
N ILE A 38 -12.07 11.14 -21.26
CA ILE A 38 -12.52 10.21 -22.31
C ILE A 38 -11.33 9.73 -23.15
N LEU A 39 -10.45 10.64 -23.56
CA LEU A 39 -9.26 10.32 -24.34
C LEU A 39 -8.32 9.38 -23.56
N TYR A 40 -8.14 9.63 -22.26
CA TYR A 40 -7.30 8.80 -21.39
C TYR A 40 -7.84 7.37 -21.28
N HIS A 41 -9.14 7.17 -21.13
CA HIS A 41 -9.71 5.81 -21.05
C HIS A 41 -9.87 5.13 -22.42
N SER A 42 -9.61 5.84 -23.52
CA SER A 42 -9.61 5.23 -24.85
C SER A 42 -8.35 4.39 -25.12
N GLY A 43 -8.42 3.51 -26.12
CA GLY A 43 -7.28 2.72 -26.61
C GLY A 43 -6.20 3.52 -27.36
N LEU A 44 -6.33 4.85 -27.44
CA LEU A 44 -5.39 5.72 -28.14
C LEU A 44 -3.98 5.65 -27.56
N GLU A 45 -3.85 5.64 -26.23
CA GLU A 45 -2.54 5.49 -25.58
C GLU A 45 -1.87 4.16 -25.95
N TRP A 46 -2.63 3.07 -25.96
CA TRP A 46 -2.14 1.75 -26.32
C TRP A 46 -1.61 1.73 -27.75
N ARG A 47 -2.39 2.26 -28.71
CA ARG A 47 -1.93 2.41 -30.11
C ARG A 47 -0.65 3.23 -30.23
N MET A 48 -0.56 4.36 -29.53
CA MET A 48 0.63 5.22 -29.57
C MET A 48 1.86 4.53 -28.96
N ARG A 49 1.69 3.77 -27.87
CA ARG A 49 2.78 3.01 -27.24
C ARG A 49 3.23 1.85 -28.12
N THR A 50 2.31 1.08 -28.70
CA THR A 50 2.63 0.00 -29.64
C THR A 50 3.43 0.53 -30.82
N ALA A 51 2.98 1.60 -31.47
CA ALA A 51 3.71 2.22 -32.59
C ALA A 51 5.11 2.72 -32.18
N ARG A 52 5.27 3.22 -30.94
CA ARG A 52 6.56 3.65 -30.42
C ARG A 52 7.49 2.46 -30.15
N VAL A 53 6.97 1.36 -29.60
CA VAL A 53 7.71 0.12 -29.36
C VAL A 53 8.19 -0.46 -30.68
N ASP A 54 7.31 -0.53 -31.68
CA ASP A 54 7.61 -1.02 -33.01
C ASP A 54 8.69 -0.19 -33.72
N ALA A 55 8.55 1.14 -33.71
CA ALA A 55 9.56 2.05 -34.25
C ALA A 55 10.90 1.94 -33.49
N ARG A 56 10.86 1.71 -32.17
CA ARG A 56 12.07 1.55 -31.35
C ARG A 56 12.76 0.23 -31.62
N LEU A 57 12.03 -0.88 -31.72
CA LEU A 57 12.55 -2.18 -32.08
C LEU A 57 13.20 -2.12 -33.47
N SER A 58 12.48 -1.59 -34.46
CA SER A 58 13.00 -1.36 -35.82
C SER A 58 14.27 -0.50 -35.87
N SER A 59 14.43 0.43 -34.93
CA SER A 59 15.66 1.22 -34.78
C SER A 59 16.81 0.38 -34.19
N LEU A 60 16.52 -0.47 -33.19
CA LEU A 60 17.50 -1.33 -32.55
C LEU A 60 17.99 -2.44 -33.49
N GLU A 61 17.10 -2.99 -34.32
CA GLU A 61 17.46 -3.99 -35.34
C GLU A 61 18.46 -3.44 -36.36
N ARG A 62 18.17 -2.25 -36.90
CA ARG A 62 19.09 -1.55 -37.82
C ARG A 62 20.43 -1.23 -37.16
N GLU A 63 20.42 -0.94 -35.87
CA GLU A 63 21.62 -0.63 -35.11
C GLU A 63 22.44 -1.88 -34.77
N ALA A 64 21.77 -2.97 -34.40
CA ALA A 64 22.35 -4.29 -34.21
C ALA A 64 23.05 -4.76 -35.50
N GLY A 65 22.41 -4.65 -36.66
CA GLY A 65 23.05 -4.95 -37.95
C GLY A 65 24.32 -4.13 -38.20
N LYS A 66 24.30 -2.82 -37.90
CA LYS A 66 25.51 -1.96 -37.99
C LYS A 66 26.60 -2.34 -36.99
N LEU A 67 26.25 -2.86 -35.82
CA LEU A 67 27.22 -3.35 -34.83
C LEU A 67 27.86 -4.65 -35.29
N LEU A 68 27.07 -5.57 -35.88
CA LEU A 68 27.58 -6.81 -36.47
C LEU A 68 28.54 -6.52 -37.63
N ILE A 69 28.20 -5.61 -38.54
CA ILE A 69 29.10 -5.20 -39.65
C ILE A 69 30.41 -4.59 -39.11
N ARG A 70 30.34 -3.81 -38.02
CA ARG A 70 31.55 -3.27 -37.38
C ARG A 70 32.41 -4.37 -36.75
N ALA A 71 31.79 -5.33 -36.05
CA ALA A 71 32.48 -6.48 -35.50
C ALA A 71 33.14 -7.32 -36.61
N GLU A 72 32.47 -7.50 -37.75
CA GLU A 72 33.05 -8.17 -38.93
C GLU A 72 34.32 -7.47 -39.42
N ASN A 73 34.25 -6.14 -39.63
CA ASN A 73 35.39 -5.37 -40.12
C ASN A 73 36.59 -5.48 -39.16
N GLU A 74 36.35 -5.42 -37.86
CA GLU A 74 37.40 -5.59 -36.84
C GLU A 74 38.00 -7.00 -36.86
N ILE A 75 37.19 -8.05 -37.01
CA ILE A 75 37.67 -9.43 -37.13
C ILE A 75 38.48 -9.60 -38.43
N ARG A 76 38.04 -9.02 -39.54
CA ARG A 76 38.76 -9.07 -40.83
C ARG A 76 40.09 -8.33 -40.80
N GLU A 77 40.17 -7.19 -40.12
CA GLU A 77 41.40 -6.39 -39.99
C GLU A 77 42.42 -7.03 -39.06
N THR A 78 41.96 -7.63 -37.96
CA THR A 78 42.85 -8.11 -36.88
C THR A 78 43.13 -9.60 -36.92
N GLY A 79 42.26 -10.41 -37.54
CA GLY A 79 42.37 -11.86 -37.62
C GLY A 79 42.11 -12.62 -36.31
N ASP A 80 41.82 -11.94 -35.19
CA ASP A 80 41.53 -12.56 -33.90
C ASP A 80 40.26 -11.98 -33.24
N PRO A 81 39.16 -12.75 -33.14
CA PRO A 81 37.92 -12.29 -32.51
C PRO A 81 38.06 -11.96 -31.02
N LYS A 82 39.13 -12.41 -30.33
CA LYS A 82 39.37 -12.09 -28.92
C LYS A 82 39.66 -10.61 -28.67
N LEU A 83 40.08 -9.86 -29.70
CA LEU A 83 40.32 -8.43 -29.57
C LEU A 83 39.03 -7.62 -29.34
N LEU A 84 37.87 -8.18 -29.69
CA LEU A 84 36.56 -7.59 -29.39
C LEU A 84 36.31 -7.43 -27.88
N PHE A 85 36.95 -8.23 -27.01
CA PHE A 85 36.86 -8.06 -25.55
C PHE A 85 37.55 -6.80 -25.05
N LYS A 86 38.51 -6.25 -25.81
CA LYS A 86 39.22 -5.00 -25.48
C LYS A 86 38.57 -3.77 -26.11
N ASN A 87 37.61 -3.95 -27.01
CA ASN A 87 36.92 -2.89 -27.72
C ASN A 87 35.69 -2.42 -26.93
N PRO A 88 35.37 -1.10 -26.90
CA PRO A 88 34.11 -0.61 -26.34
C PRO A 88 32.84 -1.14 -27.05
N LEU A 89 32.94 -1.77 -28.23
CA LEU A 89 31.82 -2.25 -29.05
C LEU A 89 30.80 -3.09 -28.27
N GLY A 90 31.26 -4.05 -27.45
CA GLY A 90 30.37 -4.85 -26.59
C GLY A 90 29.68 -4.02 -25.50
N SER A 91 30.41 -3.08 -24.88
CA SER A 91 29.85 -2.20 -23.85
C SER A 91 28.83 -1.21 -24.41
N ASP A 92 29.02 -0.73 -25.64
CA ASP A 92 28.10 0.18 -26.31
C ASP A 92 26.84 -0.52 -26.83
N ALA A 93 26.95 -1.80 -27.21
CA ALA A 93 25.82 -2.68 -27.50
C ALA A 93 24.98 -2.93 -26.24
N LEU A 94 25.63 -3.25 -25.12
CA LEU A 94 24.98 -3.50 -23.83
C LEU A 94 24.21 -2.28 -23.31
N LYS A 95 24.76 -1.06 -23.42
CA LYS A 95 24.04 0.18 -23.06
C LYS A 95 22.71 0.35 -23.81
N LYS A 96 22.55 -0.33 -24.95
CA LYS A 96 21.35 -0.29 -25.79
C LYS A 96 20.45 -1.51 -25.62
N GLY A 97 20.82 -2.45 -24.74
CA GLY A 97 20.09 -3.70 -24.52
C GLY A 97 20.34 -4.76 -25.59
N ILE A 98 21.48 -4.68 -26.29
CA ILE A 98 21.86 -5.61 -27.37
C ILE A 98 23.02 -6.47 -26.90
N THR A 99 22.86 -7.79 -26.95
CA THR A 99 23.91 -8.76 -26.66
C THR A 99 24.51 -9.29 -27.95
N LEU A 100 25.82 -9.17 -28.11
CA LEU A 100 26.55 -9.64 -29.28
C LEU A 100 27.22 -10.98 -28.99
N LEU A 101 27.08 -11.91 -29.92
CA LEU A 101 27.69 -13.24 -29.90
C LEU A 101 28.37 -13.50 -31.24
N VAL A 102 29.57 -14.07 -31.22
CA VAL A 102 30.30 -14.49 -32.42
C VAL A 102 30.65 -15.96 -32.28
N TYR A 103 30.33 -16.73 -33.31
CA TYR A 103 30.65 -18.14 -33.44
C TYR A 103 31.66 -18.35 -34.56
N HIS A 104 32.67 -19.18 -34.33
CA HIS A 104 33.62 -19.65 -35.34
C HIS A 104 33.49 -21.17 -35.46
N GLU A 105 33.23 -21.67 -36.67
CA GLU A 105 32.97 -23.11 -36.92
C GLU A 105 31.90 -23.71 -35.96
N GLY A 106 30.87 -22.93 -35.65
CA GLY A 106 29.77 -23.33 -34.78
C GLY A 106 30.05 -23.26 -33.27
N ARG A 107 31.24 -22.84 -32.83
CA ARG A 107 31.58 -22.62 -31.42
C ARG A 107 31.66 -21.15 -31.07
N VAL A 108 31.10 -20.75 -29.93
CA VAL A 108 31.17 -19.35 -29.47
C VAL A 108 32.62 -18.95 -29.15
N VAL A 109 33.06 -17.82 -29.70
CA VAL A 109 34.41 -17.26 -29.51
C VAL A 109 34.40 -15.87 -28.87
N TYR A 110 33.27 -15.16 -28.92
CA TYR A 110 33.07 -13.87 -28.26
C TYR A 110 31.63 -13.70 -27.78
N TRP A 111 31.48 -13.02 -26.64
CA TRP A 111 30.20 -12.59 -26.08
C TRP A 111 30.35 -11.23 -25.40
N SER A 112 29.37 -10.34 -25.58
CA SER A 112 29.37 -9.04 -24.91
C SER A 112 28.78 -9.07 -23.50
N ASP A 113 27.94 -10.06 -23.18
CA ASP A 113 27.20 -10.18 -21.93
C ASP A 113 27.41 -11.57 -21.29
N ASN A 114 27.54 -11.62 -19.97
CA ASN A 114 27.60 -12.86 -19.18
C ASN A 114 26.36 -13.07 -18.29
N SER A 115 25.36 -12.18 -18.37
CA SER A 115 24.12 -12.28 -17.60
C SER A 115 23.11 -13.29 -18.16
N ILE A 116 23.38 -13.86 -19.33
CA ILE A 116 22.49 -14.74 -20.10
C ILE A 116 23.23 -16.04 -20.39
N ALA A 117 22.59 -17.19 -20.13
CA ALA A 117 23.09 -18.49 -20.58
C ALA A 117 22.76 -18.69 -22.07
N PHE A 118 23.72 -18.42 -22.96
CA PHE A 118 23.60 -18.65 -24.41
C PHE A 118 24.10 -20.04 -24.81
N PRO A 119 23.55 -20.64 -25.89
CA PRO A 119 23.98 -21.95 -26.35
C PRO A 119 25.42 -21.91 -26.88
N LEU A 120 26.24 -22.86 -26.43
CA LEU A 120 27.65 -23.03 -26.82
C LEU A 120 27.82 -23.44 -28.30
N LEU A 121 26.78 -24.07 -28.86
CA LEU A 121 26.67 -24.47 -30.26
C LEU A 121 25.56 -23.65 -30.93
N TYR A 122 25.84 -23.10 -32.10
CA TYR A 122 24.85 -22.34 -32.87
C TYR A 122 23.66 -23.22 -33.26
N SER A 123 22.43 -22.81 -32.93
CA SER A 123 21.19 -23.50 -33.31
C SER A 123 20.55 -22.82 -34.53
N LYS A 124 19.99 -23.60 -35.47
CA LYS A 124 19.44 -23.07 -36.74
C LYS A 124 18.24 -22.12 -36.57
N GLY A 125 17.58 -22.11 -35.40
CA GLY A 125 16.40 -21.27 -35.14
C GLY A 125 16.66 -19.77 -35.07
N PHE A 126 17.92 -19.33 -34.97
CA PHE A 126 18.27 -17.89 -34.96
C PHE A 126 18.21 -17.23 -36.34
N GLY A 127 18.14 -18.01 -37.42
CA GLY A 127 18.10 -17.49 -38.80
C GLY A 127 16.74 -16.99 -39.25
N GLU A 128 15.66 -17.26 -38.50
CA GLU A 128 14.29 -16.95 -38.90
C GLU A 128 13.84 -15.53 -38.50
N HIS A 129 14.73 -14.73 -37.88
CA HIS A 129 14.43 -13.37 -37.38
C HIS A 129 13.15 -13.32 -36.50
N LYS A 130 12.80 -14.44 -35.83
CA LYS A 130 11.64 -14.54 -34.91
C LYS A 130 12.08 -14.51 -33.44
N PRO A 131 11.22 -14.03 -32.52
CA PRO A 131 11.56 -14.00 -31.10
C PRO A 131 11.90 -15.38 -30.54
N VAL A 132 12.97 -15.45 -29.74
CA VAL A 132 13.47 -16.68 -29.13
C VAL A 132 13.56 -16.54 -27.62
N PHE A 133 13.24 -17.61 -26.88
CA PHE A 133 13.29 -17.64 -25.42
C PHE A 133 14.60 -18.24 -24.92
N TYR A 134 15.37 -17.47 -24.15
CA TYR A 134 16.61 -17.93 -23.52
C TYR A 134 16.79 -17.28 -22.15
N SER A 135 17.29 -18.02 -21.16
CA SER A 135 17.72 -17.48 -19.86
C SER A 135 16.74 -16.46 -19.24
N ASN A 136 15.47 -16.85 -19.10
CA ASN A 136 14.39 -16.06 -18.50
C ASN A 136 14.03 -14.77 -19.28
N GLY A 137 14.18 -14.78 -20.61
CA GLY A 137 13.77 -13.65 -21.43
C GLY A 137 13.54 -13.98 -22.90
N TRP A 138 12.78 -13.11 -23.56
CA TRP A 138 12.54 -13.14 -25.01
C TRP A 138 13.45 -12.16 -25.72
N PHE A 139 14.08 -12.63 -26.78
CA PHE A 139 15.04 -11.88 -27.59
C PHE A 139 14.64 -11.88 -29.05
N VAL A 140 14.84 -10.77 -29.74
CA VAL A 140 14.75 -10.70 -31.21
C VAL A 140 16.17 -10.85 -31.78
N PRO A 141 16.46 -11.93 -32.55
CA PRO A 141 17.79 -12.20 -33.08
C PRO A 141 18.02 -11.49 -34.42
N ILE A 142 19.12 -10.75 -34.54
CA ILE A 142 19.66 -10.31 -35.83
C ILE A 142 20.88 -11.16 -36.17
N HIS A 143 20.85 -11.75 -37.35
CA HIS A 143 21.88 -12.67 -37.81
C HIS A 143 22.74 -12.05 -38.92
N HIS A 144 24.05 -12.32 -38.89
CA HIS A 144 24.98 -11.93 -39.95
C HIS A 144 26.08 -12.98 -40.10
N GLU A 145 26.31 -13.45 -41.33
CA GLU A 145 27.30 -14.49 -41.66
C GLU A 145 28.38 -13.98 -42.60
N PHE A 146 29.62 -14.43 -42.36
CA PHE A 146 30.75 -14.23 -43.26
C PHE A 146 31.69 -15.45 -43.17
N PRO A 147 32.63 -15.67 -44.11
CA PRO A 147 33.33 -16.95 -44.23
C PRO A 147 33.98 -17.45 -42.93
N GLY A 148 33.50 -18.59 -42.41
CA GLY A 148 33.99 -19.23 -41.18
C GLY A 148 33.34 -18.75 -39.88
N TYR A 149 32.50 -17.71 -39.92
CA TYR A 149 31.91 -17.06 -38.76
C TYR A 149 30.40 -16.84 -38.89
N SER A 150 29.67 -17.11 -37.81
CA SER A 150 28.26 -16.74 -37.65
C SER A 150 28.13 -15.77 -36.48
N MET A 151 27.54 -14.60 -36.70
CA MET A 151 27.36 -13.57 -35.67
C MET A 151 25.90 -13.33 -35.39
N LEU A 152 25.60 -13.09 -34.11
CA LEU A 152 24.25 -12.94 -33.60
C LEU A 152 24.18 -11.72 -32.68
N ALA A 153 23.22 -10.84 -32.93
CA ALA A 153 22.86 -9.77 -32.01
C ALA A 153 21.47 -10.04 -31.44
N LEU A 154 21.39 -10.23 -30.13
CA LEU A 154 20.16 -10.52 -29.40
C LEU A 154 19.64 -9.24 -28.76
N ILE A 155 18.46 -8.78 -29.19
CA ILE A 155 17.79 -7.61 -28.61
C ILE A 155 16.83 -8.10 -27.54
N LYS A 156 17.08 -7.78 -26.27
CA LYS A 156 16.21 -8.22 -25.17
C LYS A 156 14.92 -7.43 -25.11
N VAL A 157 13.78 -8.08 -25.33
CA VAL A 157 12.46 -7.43 -25.38
C VAL A 157 11.67 -7.63 -24.10
N TYR A 158 11.61 -8.86 -23.58
CA TYR A 158 10.77 -9.23 -22.45
C TYR A 158 11.54 -10.08 -21.43
N ARG A 159 11.33 -9.85 -20.14
CA ARG A 159 11.83 -10.68 -19.04
C ARG A 159 10.70 -11.57 -18.55
N GLN A 160 10.95 -12.86 -18.48
CA GLN A 160 10.00 -13.84 -17.97
C GLN A 160 10.73 -14.72 -16.97
N TYR A 161 10.59 -14.38 -15.69
CA TYR A 161 11.15 -15.14 -14.59
C TYR A 161 10.25 -16.33 -14.23
N PRO A 162 10.84 -17.47 -13.83
CA PRO A 162 10.08 -18.62 -13.33
C PRO A 162 9.50 -18.35 -11.94
N ILE A 163 10.12 -17.46 -11.16
CA ILE A 163 9.65 -17.03 -9.83
C ILE A 163 9.35 -15.53 -9.91
N VAL A 164 8.14 -15.14 -9.48
CA VAL A 164 7.70 -13.75 -9.45
C VAL A 164 7.41 -13.36 -8.00
N ASN A 165 7.98 -12.25 -7.56
CA ASN A 165 7.72 -11.68 -6.23
C ASN A 165 7.76 -10.16 -6.26
N ASN A 166 7.69 -9.53 -5.09
CA ASN A 166 7.72 -8.07 -4.96
C ASN A 166 9.04 -7.43 -5.46
N ILE A 167 10.06 -8.23 -5.78
CA ILE A 167 11.39 -7.79 -6.23
C ILE A 167 11.66 -8.24 -7.67
N LEU A 168 11.42 -9.51 -8.00
CA LEU A 168 11.54 -10.07 -9.35
C LEU A 168 10.20 -9.98 -10.09
N VAL A 169 10.12 -9.05 -11.04
CA VAL A 169 8.91 -8.82 -11.82
C VAL A 169 9.18 -9.11 -13.29
N SER A 170 8.39 -10.02 -13.86
CA SER A 170 8.37 -10.29 -15.31
C SER A 170 7.74 -9.11 -16.05
N GLY A 171 8.25 -8.77 -17.22
CA GLY A 171 7.78 -7.63 -18.00
C GLY A 171 8.78 -7.14 -19.04
N PHE A 172 8.36 -6.14 -19.83
CA PHE A 172 9.20 -5.51 -20.84
C PHE A 172 10.42 -4.80 -20.23
N THR A 173 11.51 -4.74 -20.99
CA THR A 173 12.74 -4.05 -20.55
C THR A 173 12.56 -2.53 -20.51
N GLU A 174 13.40 -1.81 -19.76
CA GLU A 174 13.35 -0.35 -19.62
C GLU A 174 13.51 0.39 -20.96
N THR A 175 14.09 -0.28 -21.96
CA THR A 175 14.20 0.18 -23.35
C THR A 175 12.83 0.42 -23.99
N PHE A 176 11.79 -0.29 -23.52
CA PHE A 176 10.42 -0.19 -24.00
C PHE A 176 9.54 0.37 -22.86
N PRO A 177 9.12 1.64 -22.92
CA PRO A 177 8.34 2.27 -21.86
C PRO A 177 6.89 1.80 -21.91
N LEU A 178 6.63 0.58 -21.44
CA LEU A 178 5.32 -0.06 -21.31
C LEU A 178 4.93 -0.19 -19.84
N PRO A 179 3.62 -0.22 -19.51
CA PRO A 179 3.17 -0.54 -18.16
C PRO A 179 3.68 -1.93 -17.72
N GLU A 180 4.03 -2.09 -16.44
CA GLU A 180 4.63 -3.32 -15.90
C GLU A 180 3.74 -4.56 -16.09
N GLN A 181 2.43 -4.39 -16.05
CA GLN A 181 1.44 -5.47 -16.24
C GLN A 181 1.19 -5.84 -17.70
N THR A 182 1.96 -5.29 -18.65
CA THR A 182 1.80 -5.63 -20.08
C THR A 182 2.43 -6.98 -20.35
N LEU A 183 1.66 -7.91 -20.91
CA LEU A 183 2.13 -9.24 -21.28
C LEU A 183 2.49 -9.30 -22.77
N ILE A 184 3.29 -10.30 -23.12
CA ILE A 184 3.67 -10.62 -24.51
C ILE A 184 2.86 -11.84 -24.97
N THR A 185 2.38 -11.81 -26.21
CA THR A 185 1.76 -12.97 -26.87
C THR A 185 2.37 -13.17 -28.25
N PHE A 186 2.36 -14.42 -28.73
CA PHE A 186 2.79 -14.77 -30.09
C PHE A 186 1.60 -15.20 -30.97
N ASP A 187 0.39 -15.13 -30.44
CA ASP A 187 -0.85 -15.30 -31.22
C ASP A 187 -1.28 -13.94 -31.80
N PRO A 188 -1.35 -13.79 -33.13
CA PRO A 188 -1.78 -12.53 -33.76
C PRO A 188 -3.27 -12.22 -33.52
N ASP A 189 -4.11 -13.20 -33.21
CA ASP A 189 -5.56 -13.03 -33.06
C ASP A 189 -5.96 -12.57 -31.65
N GLU A 190 -5.09 -12.76 -30.64
CA GLU A 190 -5.37 -12.39 -29.25
C GLU A 190 -5.43 -10.88 -29.01
N THR A 191 -4.75 -10.07 -29.83
CA THR A 191 -4.63 -8.62 -29.60
C THR A 191 -4.56 -7.83 -30.89
N PRO A 192 -5.19 -6.63 -30.97
CA PRO A 192 -5.03 -5.73 -32.11
C PRO A 192 -3.72 -4.92 -32.06
N TYR A 193 -2.88 -5.10 -31.03
CA TYR A 193 -1.66 -4.33 -30.80
C TYR A 193 -0.42 -5.10 -31.22
N HIS A 194 -0.11 -5.09 -32.52
CA HIS A 194 0.98 -5.84 -33.11
C HIS A 194 2.30 -5.06 -33.19
N VAL A 195 3.41 -5.78 -33.02
CA VAL A 195 4.78 -5.29 -33.25
C VAL A 195 5.38 -6.10 -34.40
N ASN A 196 5.75 -5.40 -35.47
CA ASN A 196 6.14 -5.98 -36.75
C ASN A 196 7.61 -5.75 -37.14
N GLY A 197 8.35 -4.94 -36.36
CA GLY A 197 9.80 -4.76 -36.56
C GLY A 197 10.15 -4.11 -37.90
N SER A 198 11.43 -4.18 -38.28
CA SER A 198 11.94 -3.49 -39.47
C SER A 198 11.54 -4.15 -40.79
N GLU A 199 11.16 -5.42 -40.78
CA GLU A 199 10.70 -6.18 -41.96
C GLU A 199 9.19 -6.09 -42.19
N ASN A 200 8.47 -5.45 -41.26
CA ASN A 200 7.01 -5.33 -41.25
C ASN A 200 6.28 -6.70 -41.22
N GLU A 201 6.90 -7.69 -40.56
CA GLU A 201 6.32 -9.00 -40.28
C GLU A 201 6.02 -9.15 -38.79
N PHE A 202 4.91 -9.81 -38.45
CA PHE A 202 4.56 -10.03 -37.05
C PHE A 202 5.68 -10.73 -36.26
N HIS A 203 6.14 -10.08 -35.18
CA HIS A 203 7.05 -10.67 -34.20
C HIS A 203 6.28 -11.10 -32.95
N PHE A 204 5.51 -10.19 -32.35
CA PHE A 204 4.72 -10.44 -31.15
C PHE A 204 3.60 -9.41 -30.96
N GLY A 205 2.58 -9.79 -30.19
CA GLY A 205 1.49 -8.93 -29.74
C GLY A 205 1.71 -8.38 -28.33
N LEU A 206 1.15 -7.20 -28.06
CA LEU A 206 1.10 -6.61 -26.72
C LEU A 206 -0.28 -6.84 -26.10
N LEU A 207 -0.30 -7.52 -24.95
CA LEU A 207 -1.50 -7.69 -24.13
C LEU A 207 -1.49 -6.63 -23.03
N PHE A 208 -2.27 -5.57 -23.23
CA PHE A 208 -2.48 -4.56 -22.20
C PHE A 208 -3.48 -5.05 -21.16
N PRO A 209 -3.31 -4.70 -19.88
CA PRO A 209 -4.23 -5.11 -18.82
C PRO A 209 -5.64 -4.56 -19.07
N GLU A 210 -6.66 -5.37 -18.75
CA GLU A 210 -8.07 -4.98 -18.88
C GLU A 210 -8.40 -3.71 -18.09
N ARG A 211 -7.86 -3.63 -16.86
CA ARG A 211 -7.87 -2.40 -16.07
C ARG A 211 -6.63 -1.58 -16.39
N LYS A 212 -6.85 -0.44 -17.05
CA LYS A 212 -5.79 0.48 -17.37
C LYS A 212 -5.07 0.98 -16.09
N PRO A 213 -3.76 0.70 -15.93
CA PRO A 213 -3.01 1.21 -14.80
C PRO A 213 -2.87 2.73 -14.90
N ASN A 214 -2.56 3.37 -13.77
CA ASN A 214 -2.33 4.81 -13.72
C ASN A 214 -1.04 5.18 -14.46
N THR A 215 -1.15 5.50 -15.75
CA THR A 215 -0.02 5.92 -16.57
C THR A 215 0.24 7.42 -16.38
N ILE A 216 1.42 7.91 -16.79
CA ILE A 216 1.74 9.34 -16.65
C ILE A 216 0.75 10.28 -17.38
N PHE A 217 0.01 9.78 -18.37
CA PHE A 217 -1.02 10.55 -19.07
C PHE A 217 -2.23 10.88 -18.18
N ILE A 218 -2.45 10.16 -17.08
CA ILE A 218 -3.52 10.44 -16.11
C ILE A 218 -3.37 11.81 -15.44
N VAL A 219 -2.14 12.35 -15.41
CA VAL A 219 -1.84 13.64 -14.79
C VAL A 219 -2.60 14.78 -15.49
N ILE A 220 -2.81 14.69 -16.80
CA ILE A 220 -3.49 15.74 -17.58
C ILE A 220 -4.96 15.91 -17.13
N PRO A 221 -5.83 14.88 -17.21
CA PRO A 221 -7.20 15.00 -16.75
C PRO A 221 -7.28 15.35 -15.25
N ILE A 222 -6.42 14.77 -14.40
CA ILE A 222 -6.38 15.10 -12.97
C ILE A 222 -6.10 16.60 -12.74
N MET A 223 -5.09 17.16 -13.40
CA MET A 223 -4.76 18.59 -13.25
C MET A 223 -5.88 19.49 -13.75
N LEU A 224 -6.60 19.10 -14.80
CA LEU A 224 -7.76 19.84 -15.30
C LEU A 224 -8.94 19.76 -14.32
N TRP A 225 -9.21 18.60 -13.70
CA TRP A 225 -10.22 18.46 -12.65
C TRP A 225 -9.89 19.25 -11.39
N ILE A 226 -8.61 19.26 -10.98
CA ILE A 226 -8.13 20.11 -9.86
C ILE A 226 -8.34 21.59 -10.21
N ALA A 227 -7.98 22.02 -11.42
CA ALA A 227 -8.19 23.39 -11.87
C ALA A 227 -9.68 23.76 -11.88
N LEU A 228 -10.55 22.87 -12.36
CA LEU A 228 -12.00 23.05 -12.35
C LEU A 228 -12.53 23.24 -10.92
N PHE A 229 -12.08 22.41 -9.98
CA PHE A 229 -12.46 22.50 -8.58
C PHE A 229 -12.07 23.84 -7.95
N PHE A 230 -10.85 24.34 -8.21
CA PHE A 230 -10.44 25.66 -7.71
C PHE A 230 -11.20 26.81 -8.40
N LEU A 231 -11.52 26.70 -9.69
CA LEU A 231 -12.37 27.66 -10.40
C LEU A 231 -13.79 27.67 -9.84
N LEU A 232 -14.32 26.51 -9.42
CA LEU A 232 -15.62 26.38 -8.78
C LEU A 232 -15.64 27.09 -7.41
N ILE A 233 -14.61 26.90 -6.59
CA ILE A 233 -14.48 27.66 -5.33
C ILE A 233 -14.37 29.16 -5.64
N ARG A 234 -13.61 29.54 -6.68
CA ARG A 234 -13.43 30.94 -7.06
C ARG A 234 -14.74 31.58 -7.51
N ILE A 235 -15.58 30.89 -8.27
CA ILE A 235 -16.87 31.44 -8.70
C ILE A 235 -17.82 31.63 -7.52
N VAL A 236 -17.84 30.71 -6.54
CA VAL A 236 -18.59 30.88 -5.28
C VAL A 236 -18.09 32.10 -4.51
N VAL A 237 -16.77 32.28 -4.43
CA VAL A 237 -16.18 33.48 -3.80
C VAL A 237 -16.64 34.74 -4.53
N LEU A 238 -16.55 34.80 -5.86
CA LEU A 238 -16.95 35.98 -6.66
C LEU A 238 -18.45 36.28 -6.54
N ALA A 239 -19.30 35.26 -6.62
CA ALA A 239 -20.75 35.39 -6.45
C ALA A 239 -21.10 35.96 -5.08
N SER A 240 -20.40 35.52 -4.02
CA SER A 240 -20.62 36.08 -2.68
C SER A 240 -20.24 37.55 -2.58
N GLN A 241 -19.14 37.99 -3.24
CA GLN A 241 -18.76 39.41 -3.25
C GLN A 241 -19.76 40.26 -4.03
N TRP A 242 -20.26 39.73 -5.15
CA TRP A 242 -21.26 40.39 -5.96
C TRP A 242 -22.56 40.60 -5.16
N LEU A 243 -23.05 39.55 -4.49
CA LEU A 243 -24.27 39.63 -3.68
C LEU A 243 -24.14 40.60 -2.49
N GLU A 244 -22.97 40.65 -1.85
CA GLU A 244 -22.69 41.61 -0.77
C GLU A 244 -22.68 43.05 -1.26
N ARG A 245 -22.15 43.31 -2.46
CA ARG A 245 -22.14 44.65 -3.08
C ARG A 245 -23.54 45.11 -3.40
N GLU A 246 -24.37 44.22 -3.95
CA GLU A 246 -25.73 44.55 -4.38
C GLU A 246 -26.67 44.79 -3.20
N THR A 247 -26.58 43.94 -2.16
CA THR A 247 -27.49 44.00 -1.00
C THR A 247 -27.01 44.93 0.12
N GLY A 248 -25.73 45.35 0.10
CA GLY A 248 -25.10 46.12 1.17
C GLY A 248 -25.00 45.38 2.52
N ARG A 249 -25.39 44.10 2.56
CA ARG A 249 -25.42 43.24 3.75
C ARG A 249 -24.55 42.01 3.53
N PRO A 250 -24.02 41.37 4.60
CA PRO A 250 -23.17 40.18 4.51
C PRO A 250 -23.97 38.89 4.18
N VAL A 251 -25.00 38.98 3.35
CA VAL A 251 -25.84 37.85 2.95
C VAL A 251 -25.08 36.89 2.03
N GLY A 252 -24.02 37.35 1.36
CA GLY A 252 -23.13 36.51 0.56
C GLY A 252 -22.43 35.40 1.36
N ILE A 253 -22.16 35.60 2.66
CA ILE A 253 -21.47 34.61 3.50
C ILE A 253 -22.31 33.33 3.69
N PRO A 254 -23.54 33.37 4.23
CA PRO A 254 -24.34 32.16 4.41
C PRO A 254 -24.68 31.48 3.07
N VAL A 255 -24.93 32.26 2.01
CA VAL A 255 -25.19 31.72 0.66
C VAL A 255 -23.97 30.97 0.12
N ALA A 256 -22.76 31.53 0.27
CA ALA A 256 -21.53 30.88 -0.17
C ALA A 256 -21.24 29.60 0.63
N SER A 257 -21.40 29.64 1.96
CA SER A 257 -21.23 28.44 2.79
C SER A 257 -22.21 27.35 2.39
N GLY A 258 -23.48 27.69 2.14
CA GLY A 258 -24.48 26.76 1.62
C GLY A 258 -24.09 26.19 0.25
N ALA A 259 -23.61 27.03 -0.67
CA ALA A 259 -23.14 26.58 -1.98
C ALA A 259 -21.96 25.60 -1.90
N LEU A 260 -20.98 25.82 -1.00
CA LEU A 260 -19.86 24.90 -0.80
C LEU A 260 -20.32 23.55 -0.24
N VAL A 261 -21.31 23.53 0.67
CA VAL A 261 -21.92 22.29 1.16
C VAL A 261 -22.65 21.56 0.03
N ILE A 262 -23.43 22.27 -0.80
CA ILE A 262 -24.13 21.68 -1.95
C ILE A 262 -23.13 21.08 -2.94
N ILE A 263 -22.02 21.77 -3.23
CA ILE A 263 -20.94 21.24 -4.08
C ILE A 263 -20.43 19.91 -3.54
N TYR A 264 -20.17 19.82 -2.23
CA TYR A 264 -19.71 18.57 -1.63
C TYR A 264 -20.77 17.46 -1.70
N LEU A 265 -22.03 17.78 -1.45
CA LEU A 265 -23.14 16.83 -1.56
C LEU A 265 -23.31 16.32 -2.99
N ILE A 266 -23.15 17.19 -4.00
CA ILE A 266 -23.17 16.78 -5.41
C ILE A 266 -22.04 15.78 -5.67
N ILE A 267 -20.80 16.07 -5.25
CA ILE A 267 -19.66 15.15 -5.41
C ILE A 267 -19.95 13.79 -4.77
N LEU A 268 -20.56 13.77 -3.58
CA LEU A 268 -20.92 12.52 -2.89
C LEU A 268 -22.05 11.73 -3.58
N LEU A 269 -22.96 12.41 -4.29
CA LEU A 269 -24.10 11.78 -4.97
C LEU A 269 -23.76 11.34 -6.40
N THR A 270 -23.02 12.15 -7.15
CA THR A 270 -22.66 11.87 -8.55
C THR A 270 -21.40 11.02 -8.67
N GLY A 271 -20.60 10.93 -7.60
CA GLY A 271 -19.26 10.38 -7.65
C GLY A 271 -18.26 11.35 -8.29
N LEU A 272 -17.00 10.91 -8.32
CA LEU A 272 -15.89 11.62 -8.94
C LEU A 272 -15.63 11.10 -10.36
N PRO A 273 -14.97 11.90 -11.22
CA PRO A 273 -14.59 11.46 -12.56
C PRO A 273 -13.72 10.19 -12.53
N PRO A 274 -13.83 9.30 -13.53
CA PRO A 274 -13.06 8.06 -13.64
C PRO A 274 -11.55 8.20 -13.37
N SER A 275 -10.88 9.19 -13.97
CA SER A 275 -9.44 9.42 -13.76
C SER A 275 -9.09 9.77 -12.32
N VAL A 276 -9.99 10.45 -11.61
CA VAL A 276 -9.79 10.81 -10.21
C VAL A 276 -10.05 9.60 -9.32
N THR A 277 -11.10 8.82 -9.61
CA THR A 277 -11.42 7.58 -8.85
C THR A 277 -10.39 6.47 -9.03
N ALA A 278 -9.66 6.46 -10.16
CA ALA A 278 -8.59 5.50 -10.41
C ALA A 278 -7.35 5.73 -9.52
N THR A 279 -7.23 6.91 -8.88
CA THR A 279 -6.13 7.20 -7.97
C THR A 279 -6.34 6.55 -6.59
N GLU A 280 -5.26 6.10 -5.96
CA GLU A 280 -5.29 5.49 -4.63
C GLU A 280 -5.94 6.40 -3.58
N LEU A 281 -5.80 7.73 -3.72
CA LEU A 281 -6.35 8.75 -2.81
C LEU A 281 -7.88 8.63 -2.62
N PHE A 282 -8.58 8.16 -3.65
CA PHE A 282 -10.02 7.95 -3.65
C PHE A 282 -10.41 6.47 -3.61
N SER A 283 -9.50 5.60 -3.17
CA SER A 283 -9.80 4.20 -2.86
C SER A 283 -10.29 4.06 -1.41
N PRO A 284 -11.43 3.37 -1.17
CA PRO A 284 -11.91 3.06 0.17
C PRO A 284 -11.09 1.97 0.86
N PHE A 285 -10.21 1.27 0.13
CA PHE A 285 -9.38 0.18 0.66
C PHE A 285 -8.43 0.64 1.77
N HIS A 286 -7.90 1.86 1.66
CA HIS A 286 -6.95 2.37 2.65
C HIS A 286 -7.63 2.87 3.93
N TRP A 287 -8.80 3.49 3.80
CA TRP A 287 -9.61 3.99 4.91
C TRP A 287 -10.99 4.46 4.42
N SER A 288 -12.02 4.28 5.25
CA SER A 288 -13.36 4.79 5.02
C SER A 288 -14.07 5.13 6.33
N ALA A 289 -14.62 6.34 6.47
CA ALA A 289 -15.48 6.73 7.59
C ALA A 289 -16.91 7.04 7.12
N GLY A 290 -17.56 5.99 6.62
CA GLY A 290 -18.97 6.04 6.23
C GLY A 290 -19.23 6.95 5.01
N ARG A 291 -20.49 7.37 4.86
CA ARG A 291 -20.96 8.05 3.63
C ARG A 291 -20.49 9.50 3.49
N MET A 292 -20.19 10.18 4.61
CA MET A 292 -19.75 11.58 4.58
C MET A 292 -18.27 11.73 4.25
N MET A 293 -17.43 10.76 4.61
CA MET A 293 -16.01 10.75 4.24
C MET A 293 -15.62 9.35 3.78
N PRO A 294 -16.02 8.95 2.55
CA PRO A 294 -15.80 7.59 2.07
C PRO A 294 -14.31 7.23 1.93
N THR A 295 -13.45 8.22 1.73
CA THR A 295 -12.00 8.04 1.50
C THR A 295 -11.18 9.21 2.06
N ILE A 296 -9.86 9.05 2.13
CA ILE A 296 -8.91 10.11 2.54
C ILE A 296 -9.02 11.34 1.62
N GLY A 297 -9.17 11.13 0.30
CA GLY A 297 -9.40 12.21 -0.67
C GLY A 297 -10.67 13.01 -0.39
N HIS A 298 -11.77 12.36 0.00
CA HIS A 298 -13.00 13.06 0.38
C HIS A 298 -12.83 13.89 1.66
N ALA A 299 -12.01 13.42 2.61
CA ALA A 299 -11.68 14.18 3.82
C ALA A 299 -10.83 15.43 3.51
N LEU A 300 -9.86 15.33 2.58
CA LEU A 300 -9.09 16.47 2.08
C LEU A 300 -9.99 17.51 1.38
N LEU A 301 -10.88 17.05 0.48
CA LEU A 301 -11.82 17.93 -0.22
C LEU A 301 -12.71 18.67 0.79
N LEU A 302 -13.27 17.96 1.77
CA LEU A 302 -14.09 18.54 2.81
C LEU A 302 -13.31 19.56 3.65
N GLY A 303 -12.09 19.22 4.09
CA GLY A 303 -11.22 20.13 4.83
C GLY A 303 -10.93 21.41 4.05
N LEU A 304 -10.67 21.30 2.75
CA LEU A 304 -10.41 22.44 1.87
C LEU A 304 -11.65 23.30 1.66
N LEU A 305 -12.84 22.70 1.53
CA LEU A 305 -14.11 23.44 1.44
C LEU A 305 -14.43 24.17 2.75
N ILE A 306 -14.22 23.54 3.91
CA ILE A 306 -14.42 24.19 5.22
C ILE A 306 -13.45 25.37 5.37
N LEU A 307 -12.17 25.19 5.05
CA LEU A 307 -11.18 26.27 5.06
C LEU A 307 -11.56 27.41 4.11
N SER A 308 -12.12 27.08 2.94
CA SER A 308 -12.64 28.07 1.99
C SER A 308 -13.84 28.83 2.56
N ALA A 309 -14.77 28.15 3.23
CA ALA A 309 -15.91 28.79 3.91
C ALA A 309 -15.45 29.73 5.03
N VAL A 310 -14.49 29.28 5.85
CA VAL A 310 -13.87 30.11 6.91
C VAL A 310 -13.17 31.33 6.31
N ARG A 311 -12.46 31.15 5.20
CA ARG A 311 -11.84 32.25 4.45
C ARG A 311 -12.88 33.26 3.97
N ILE A 312 -14.01 32.81 3.43
CA ILE A 312 -15.10 33.70 2.99
C ILE A 312 -15.72 34.45 4.18
N ALA A 313 -16.01 33.74 5.27
CA ALA A 313 -16.64 34.30 6.47
C ALA A 313 -15.81 35.43 7.12
N PHE A 314 -14.48 35.36 7.02
CA PHE A 314 -13.58 36.35 7.59
C PHE A 314 -13.03 37.38 6.59
N ARG A 315 -13.54 37.40 5.34
CA ARG A 315 -13.06 38.29 4.27
C ARG A 315 -13.24 39.78 4.59
N SER A 316 -14.30 40.16 5.31
CA SER A 316 -14.73 41.55 5.45
C SER A 316 -13.96 42.36 6.50
N GLY A 317 -12.77 41.93 6.94
CA GLY A 317 -12.00 42.59 8.02
C GLY A 317 -12.60 42.45 9.43
N ARG A 318 -13.85 41.98 9.51
CA ARG A 318 -14.60 41.73 10.75
C ARG A 318 -13.90 40.82 11.73
N PHE A 319 -12.96 39.98 11.30
CA PHE A 319 -12.22 39.07 12.16
C PHE A 319 -11.53 39.80 13.34
N ASN A 320 -11.08 41.04 13.12
CA ASN A 320 -10.38 41.86 14.12
C ASN A 320 -11.29 42.77 14.94
N GLU A 321 -12.55 42.90 14.55
CA GLU A 321 -13.48 43.81 15.22
C GLU A 321 -13.99 43.19 16.54
N PRO A 322 -13.96 43.96 17.63
CA PRO A 322 -14.55 43.56 18.91
C PRO A 322 -16.07 43.48 18.78
N TRP A 323 -16.69 42.62 19.61
CA TRP A 323 -18.14 42.46 19.61
C TRP A 323 -18.81 43.53 20.47
N THR A 324 -19.71 44.31 19.87
CA THR A 324 -20.43 45.42 20.51
C THR A 324 -21.84 45.06 21.00
N GLY A 325 -22.18 43.76 21.05
CA GLY A 325 -23.48 43.30 21.55
C GLY A 325 -23.74 43.71 23.00
N LYS A 326 -25.01 43.98 23.33
CA LYS A 326 -25.46 44.37 24.68
C LYS A 326 -26.24 43.25 25.38
N GLY A 327 -26.34 43.32 26.71
CA GLY A 327 -27.12 42.37 27.51
C GLY A 327 -26.59 40.93 27.43
N ILE A 328 -27.51 39.96 27.33
CA ILE A 328 -27.15 38.53 27.28
C ILE A 328 -26.34 38.14 26.04
N LEU A 329 -26.49 38.89 24.95
CA LEU A 329 -25.76 38.67 23.69
C LEU A 329 -24.27 39.03 23.81
N ARG A 330 -23.87 39.79 24.83
CA ARG A 330 -22.47 40.14 25.07
C ARG A 330 -21.63 38.86 25.32
N PRO A 331 -21.87 38.05 26.38
CA PRO A 331 -21.15 36.78 26.61
C PRO A 331 -21.60 35.62 25.71
N LEU A 332 -22.87 35.58 25.28
CA LEU A 332 -23.41 34.44 24.54
C LEU A 332 -22.71 34.21 23.20
N VAL A 333 -22.49 35.26 22.40
CA VAL A 333 -21.94 35.11 21.04
C VAL A 333 -20.49 34.62 21.06
N PRO A 334 -19.54 35.23 21.79
CA PRO A 334 -18.19 34.67 21.93
C PRO A 334 -18.20 33.27 22.55
N GLY A 335 -19.12 33.02 23.49
CA GLY A 335 -19.31 31.70 24.09
C GLY A 335 -19.73 30.63 23.09
N LEU A 336 -20.64 30.96 22.15
CA LEU A 336 -21.05 30.06 21.06
C LEU A 336 -19.91 29.77 20.09
N PHE A 337 -19.08 30.77 19.76
CA PHE A 337 -17.87 30.54 18.95
C PHE A 337 -16.89 29.59 19.65
N LEU A 338 -16.65 29.77 20.96
CA LEU A 338 -15.81 28.87 21.76
C LEU A 338 -16.40 27.46 21.81
N ALA A 339 -17.70 27.33 22.09
CA ALA A 339 -18.39 26.04 22.15
C ALA A 339 -18.34 25.32 20.79
N SER A 340 -18.56 26.03 19.69
CA SER A 340 -18.43 25.47 18.33
C SER A 340 -17.00 25.03 18.01
N GLY A 341 -15.99 25.80 18.45
CA GLY A 341 -14.59 25.42 18.32
C GLY A 341 -14.25 24.15 19.10
N ILE A 342 -14.76 24.03 20.33
CA ILE A 342 -14.61 22.81 21.16
C ILE A 342 -15.28 21.61 20.48
N LEU A 343 -16.52 21.77 20.00
CA LEU A 343 -17.25 20.69 19.32
C LEU A 343 -16.51 20.21 18.06
N LEU A 344 -16.03 21.15 17.23
CA LEU A 344 -15.27 20.82 16.02
C LEU A 344 -13.91 20.20 16.35
N PHE A 345 -13.27 20.60 17.46
CA PHE A 345 -12.05 19.93 17.94
C PHE A 345 -12.32 18.48 18.31
N LEU A 346 -13.39 18.20 19.06
CA LEU A 346 -13.77 16.83 19.42
C LEU A 346 -14.11 15.99 18.17
N ALA A 347 -14.75 16.59 17.16
CA ALA A 347 -15.00 15.93 15.89
C ALA A 347 -13.70 15.63 15.12
N ALA A 348 -12.77 16.58 15.05
CA ALA A 348 -11.47 16.41 14.41
C ALA A 348 -10.60 15.37 15.15
N GLU A 349 -10.63 15.34 16.47
CA GLU A 349 -9.96 14.31 17.28
C GLU A 349 -10.57 12.93 17.05
N ALA A 350 -11.90 12.82 17.03
CA ALA A 350 -12.58 11.55 16.75
C ALA A 350 -12.23 11.02 15.36
N PHE A 351 -12.18 11.90 14.36
CA PHE A 351 -11.71 11.60 13.02
C PHE A 351 -10.25 11.14 13.02
N PHE A 352 -9.35 11.85 13.71
CA PHE A 352 -7.93 11.50 13.76
C PHE A 352 -7.71 10.13 14.41
N ARG A 353 -8.39 9.86 15.53
CA ARG A 353 -8.37 8.54 16.17
C ARG A 353 -8.83 7.43 15.23
N ASP A 354 -9.96 7.64 14.56
CA ASP A 354 -10.52 6.65 13.64
C ASP A 354 -9.55 6.39 12.47
N LEU A 355 -8.98 7.45 11.91
CA LEU A 355 -8.00 7.36 10.83
C LEU A 355 -6.75 6.55 11.24
N VAL A 356 -6.21 6.75 12.44
CA VAL A 356 -5.03 5.99 12.90
C VAL A 356 -5.42 4.52 13.18
N LEU A 357 -6.53 4.30 13.88
CA LEU A 357 -6.92 2.98 14.40
C LEU A 357 -7.48 2.04 13.31
N ASN A 358 -8.25 2.56 12.35
CA ASN A 358 -9.03 1.78 11.40
C ASN A 358 -8.55 1.88 9.94
N SER A 359 -7.47 2.61 9.65
CA SER A 359 -6.87 2.63 8.30
C SER A 359 -5.87 1.47 8.11
N SER A 360 -5.58 1.12 6.86
CA SER A 360 -4.44 0.25 6.52
C SER A 360 -3.10 1.01 6.50
N VAL A 361 -3.12 2.32 6.74
CA VAL A 361 -1.99 3.23 6.55
C VAL A 361 -1.18 3.34 7.85
N SER A 362 0.16 3.37 7.75
CA SER A 362 1.03 3.63 8.88
C SER A 362 1.24 5.14 9.09
N PHE A 363 1.03 5.61 10.33
CA PHE A 363 1.32 6.99 10.75
C PHE A 363 2.58 7.08 11.65
N GLU A 364 3.28 5.96 11.84
CA GLU A 364 4.49 5.85 12.66
C GLU A 364 5.73 6.34 11.91
N ALA A 365 6.11 7.61 12.09
CA ALA A 365 7.18 8.19 11.28
C ALA A 365 8.59 7.66 11.58
N PHE A 366 8.78 6.92 12.68
CA PHE A 366 10.02 6.16 12.90
C PHE A 366 10.15 4.95 11.97
N ARG A 367 9.03 4.40 11.48
CA ARG A 367 9.00 3.38 10.40
C ARG A 367 8.98 4.07 9.03
N ILE A 368 10.09 4.74 8.72
CA ILE A 368 10.20 5.62 7.53
C ILE A 368 9.91 4.87 6.22
N LEU A 369 10.25 3.58 6.14
CA LEU A 369 10.02 2.76 4.94
C LEU A 369 8.54 2.42 4.71
N ASP A 370 7.70 2.47 5.76
CA ASP A 370 6.26 2.18 5.68
C ASP A 370 5.43 3.44 5.41
N MET A 371 6.06 4.62 5.43
CA MET A 371 5.40 5.90 5.18
C MET A 371 5.07 6.04 3.70
N THR A 372 3.78 6.19 3.41
CA THR A 372 3.28 6.36 2.04
C THR A 372 2.75 7.77 1.83
N PHE A 373 2.48 8.12 0.56
CA PHE A 373 1.76 9.36 0.22
C PHE A 373 0.41 9.47 0.96
N MET A 374 -0.24 8.32 1.22
CA MET A 374 -1.52 8.26 1.95
C MET A 374 -1.39 8.69 3.41
N SER A 375 -0.26 8.37 4.06
CA SER A 375 0.05 8.84 5.43
C SER A 375 0.10 10.37 5.48
N LEU A 376 0.77 10.99 4.51
CA LEU A 376 0.86 12.45 4.40
C LEU A 376 -0.49 13.08 4.09
N ALA A 377 -1.25 12.52 3.15
CA ALA A 377 -2.58 12.99 2.78
C ALA A 377 -3.56 12.94 3.97
N GLY A 378 -3.57 11.83 4.71
CA GLY A 378 -4.38 11.68 5.92
C GLY A 378 -4.00 12.69 7.00
N LEU A 379 -2.71 12.90 7.23
CA LEU A 379 -2.23 13.90 8.19
C LEU A 379 -2.67 15.31 7.79
N ILE A 380 -2.50 15.71 6.52
CA ILE A 380 -2.93 17.03 6.03
C ILE A 380 -4.45 17.21 6.19
N ALA A 381 -5.27 16.17 5.95
CA ALA A 381 -6.71 16.24 6.16
C ALA A 381 -7.07 16.53 7.63
N VAL A 382 -6.43 15.82 8.58
CA VAL A 382 -6.58 16.07 10.02
C VAL A 382 -6.17 17.50 10.37
N LEU A 383 -5.03 17.98 9.84
CA LEU A 383 -4.53 19.32 10.10
C LEU A 383 -5.49 20.40 9.59
N MET A 384 -6.07 20.22 8.39
CA MET A 384 -7.10 21.10 7.86
C MET A 384 -8.30 21.19 8.80
N MET A 385 -8.74 20.08 9.39
CA MET A 385 -9.84 20.08 10.36
C MET A 385 -9.44 20.74 11.69
N LEU A 386 -8.24 20.46 12.22
CA LEU A 386 -7.75 21.00 13.50
C LEU A 386 -7.50 22.51 13.48
N THR A 387 -7.22 23.10 12.31
CA THR A 387 -7.06 24.56 12.21
C THR A 387 -8.36 25.33 12.45
N VAL A 388 -9.51 24.77 12.06
CA VAL A 388 -10.81 25.45 12.16
C VAL A 388 -11.16 25.79 13.61
N PRO A 389 -11.07 24.88 14.60
CA PRO A 389 -11.19 25.19 16.03
C PRO A 389 -10.30 26.35 16.48
N VAL A 390 -9.04 26.38 16.07
CA VAL A 390 -8.09 27.44 16.46
C VAL A 390 -8.50 28.79 15.89
N LEU A 391 -8.97 28.82 14.63
CA LEU A 391 -9.51 30.05 14.02
C LEU A 391 -10.74 30.56 14.78
N LEU A 392 -11.62 29.67 15.26
CA LEU A 392 -12.79 30.03 16.07
C LEU A 392 -12.40 30.52 17.46
N PHE A 393 -11.42 29.90 18.12
CA PHE A 393 -10.86 30.38 19.39
C PHE A 393 -10.26 31.78 19.24
N MET A 394 -9.46 32.00 18.19
CA MET A 394 -8.93 33.32 17.86
C MET A 394 -10.05 34.33 17.63
N ARG A 395 -11.11 33.96 16.90
CA ARG A 395 -12.24 34.86 16.67
C ARG A 395 -12.94 35.23 17.97
N ALA A 396 -13.29 34.26 18.80
CA ALA A 396 -13.99 34.50 20.07
C ALA A 396 -13.17 35.40 21.00
N ILE A 397 -11.87 35.14 21.11
CA ILE A 397 -10.97 35.94 21.95
C ILE A 397 -10.79 37.35 21.36
N ARG A 398 -10.70 37.50 20.04
CA ARG A 398 -10.71 38.83 19.36
C ARG A 398 -12.00 39.61 19.63
N MET A 399 -13.15 38.95 19.68
CA MET A 399 -14.43 39.61 20.03
C MET A 399 -14.43 40.18 21.45
N MET A 400 -13.67 39.59 22.38
CA MET A 400 -13.55 40.01 23.78
C MET A 400 -12.33 40.92 24.05
N ARG A 401 -11.70 41.49 23.01
CA ARG A 401 -10.45 42.27 23.13
C ARG A 401 -10.52 43.40 24.17
N GLU A 402 -11.63 44.13 24.16
CA GLU A 402 -11.85 45.31 24.99
C GLU A 402 -12.38 44.98 26.39
N TRP A 403 -12.67 43.71 26.66
CA TRP A 403 -13.28 43.30 27.92
C TRP A 403 -12.23 43.19 29.04
N PRO A 404 -12.64 43.38 30.30
CA PRO A 404 -11.76 43.16 31.43
C PRO A 404 -11.35 41.68 31.50
N ARG A 405 -10.17 41.42 32.09
CA ARG A 405 -9.55 40.08 32.10
C ARG A 405 -10.45 39.04 32.78
N HIS A 406 -11.14 39.41 33.85
CA HIS A 406 -12.00 38.49 34.60
C HIS A 406 -13.22 38.06 33.77
N GLU A 407 -13.91 38.98 33.07
CA GLU A 407 -15.05 38.62 32.19
C GLU A 407 -14.63 37.72 31.03
N CYS A 408 -13.46 37.97 30.44
CA CYS A 408 -12.93 37.11 29.40
C CYS A 408 -12.64 35.70 29.95
N LEU A 409 -12.01 35.62 31.12
CA LEU A 409 -11.66 34.36 31.79
C LEU A 409 -12.90 33.58 32.23
N THR A 410 -13.96 34.25 32.71
CA THR A 410 -15.21 33.58 33.10
C THR A 410 -15.91 32.98 31.90
N VAL A 411 -16.04 33.72 30.78
CA VAL A 411 -16.66 33.18 29.55
C VAL A 411 -15.85 32.01 28.99
N THR A 412 -14.52 32.13 28.91
CA THR A 412 -13.66 31.02 28.45
C THR A 412 -13.67 29.84 29.42
N GLY A 413 -13.69 30.09 30.73
CA GLY A 413 -13.71 29.05 31.76
C GLY A 413 -15.02 28.25 31.72
N VAL A 414 -16.16 28.94 31.73
CA VAL A 414 -17.50 28.32 31.67
C VAL A 414 -17.67 27.51 30.39
N THR A 415 -17.27 28.05 29.24
CA THR A 415 -17.35 27.30 27.97
C THR A 415 -16.36 26.14 27.90
N SER A 416 -15.16 26.28 28.47
CA SER A 416 -14.20 25.17 28.53
C SER A 416 -14.69 24.00 29.38
N LEU A 417 -15.60 24.24 30.34
CA LEU A 417 -16.22 23.19 31.17
C LEU A 417 -17.11 22.24 30.35
N LEU A 418 -17.55 22.66 29.15
CA LEU A 418 -18.27 21.78 28.22
C LEU A 418 -17.43 20.56 27.82
N LEU A 419 -16.10 20.71 27.77
CA LEU A 419 -15.20 19.67 27.34
C LEU A 419 -15.12 18.51 28.35
N PRO A 420 -14.77 18.70 29.64
CA PRO A 420 -14.81 17.62 30.63
C PRO A 420 -16.23 17.06 30.82
N LEU A 421 -17.28 17.87 30.68
CA LEU A 421 -18.67 17.37 30.72
C LEU A 421 -18.97 16.41 29.56
N ALA A 422 -18.59 16.76 28.34
CA ALA A 422 -18.71 15.87 27.17
C ALA A 422 -17.87 14.60 27.38
N CYS A 423 -16.70 14.72 28.01
CA CYS A 423 -15.83 13.59 28.28
C CYS A 423 -16.40 12.60 29.30
N LEU A 424 -17.14 13.06 30.31
CA LEU A 424 -17.87 12.22 31.24
C LEU A 424 -19.03 11.47 30.56
N LEU A 425 -19.71 12.12 29.60
CA LEU A 425 -20.87 11.55 28.90
C LEU A 425 -20.49 10.53 27.82
N PHE A 426 -19.37 10.73 27.11
CA PHE A 426 -19.02 9.94 25.92
C PHE A 426 -17.85 8.96 26.11
N THR A 427 -17.35 8.75 27.35
CA THR A 427 -16.30 7.77 27.77
C THR A 427 -15.00 7.69 26.95
N ARG A 428 -14.79 8.60 25.99
CA ARG A 428 -13.74 8.49 24.95
C ARG A 428 -12.79 9.67 24.85
N CYS A 429 -12.86 10.65 25.73
CA CYS A 429 -11.87 11.73 25.76
C CYS A 429 -10.64 11.34 26.56
N SER A 430 -9.48 11.81 26.11
CA SER A 430 -8.24 11.72 26.88
C SER A 430 -7.98 13.01 27.68
N PHE A 431 -7.25 12.91 28.78
CA PHE A 431 -6.70 14.07 29.50
C PHE A 431 -5.87 14.97 28.58
N LEU A 432 -5.17 14.38 27.60
CA LEU A 432 -4.37 15.10 26.61
C LEU A 432 -5.22 16.04 25.73
N SER A 433 -6.46 15.65 25.42
CA SER A 433 -7.39 16.46 24.63
C SER A 433 -7.81 17.72 25.38
N VAL A 434 -8.09 17.58 26.68
CA VAL A 434 -8.37 18.70 27.59
C VAL A 434 -7.14 19.62 27.67
N ALA A 435 -5.96 19.05 27.89
CA ALA A 435 -4.71 19.79 27.99
C ALA A 435 -4.43 20.60 26.72
N TRP A 436 -4.62 20.01 25.53
CA TRP A 436 -4.43 20.71 24.25
C TRP A 436 -5.34 21.93 24.13
N VAL A 437 -6.64 21.79 24.39
CA VAL A 437 -7.60 22.91 24.29
C VAL A 437 -7.27 24.02 25.29
N VAL A 438 -6.95 23.67 26.54
CA VAL A 438 -6.59 24.66 27.57
C VAL A 438 -5.30 25.41 27.20
N ILE A 439 -4.26 24.69 26.76
CA ILE A 439 -3.00 25.30 26.32
C ILE A 439 -3.23 26.21 25.12
N MET A 440 -4.04 25.79 24.14
CA MET A 440 -4.34 26.59 22.96
C MET A 440 -5.17 27.84 23.29
N LEU A 441 -6.17 27.75 24.17
CA LEU A 441 -6.92 28.91 24.63
C LEU A 441 -6.01 29.89 25.38
N ALA A 442 -5.16 29.40 26.29
CA ALA A 442 -4.20 30.21 27.00
C ALA A 442 -3.21 30.89 26.04
N ALA A 443 -2.70 30.15 25.05
CA ALA A 443 -1.82 30.67 24.01
C ALA A 443 -2.45 31.82 23.22
N VAL A 444 -3.71 31.67 22.81
CA VAL A 444 -4.44 32.71 22.05
C VAL A 444 -4.74 33.93 22.92
N ILE A 445 -5.12 33.75 24.20
CA ILE A 445 -5.33 34.86 25.14
C ILE A 445 -4.03 35.65 25.35
N LEU A 446 -2.91 34.94 25.60
CA LEU A 446 -1.60 35.57 25.79
C LEU A 446 -1.12 36.29 24.53
N TRP A 447 -1.30 35.65 23.37
CA TRP A 447 -0.97 36.23 22.07
C TRP A 447 -1.71 37.56 21.85
N GLN A 448 -3.01 37.62 22.14
CA GLN A 448 -3.80 38.84 22.00
C GLN A 448 -3.42 39.93 23.02
N ARG A 449 -3.26 39.56 24.30
CA ARG A 449 -3.03 40.54 25.39
C ARG A 449 -1.62 41.11 25.40
N LYS A 450 -0.61 40.31 25.03
CA LYS A 450 0.80 40.73 24.96
C LYS A 450 1.24 41.14 23.55
N SER A 451 0.32 41.10 22.57
CA SER A 451 0.57 41.47 21.17
C SER A 451 1.81 40.77 20.57
N TYR A 452 1.94 39.46 20.81
CA TYR A 452 3.03 38.68 20.24
C TYR A 452 2.88 38.54 18.71
N SER A 453 3.99 38.26 18.02
CA SER A 453 3.98 38.02 16.57
C SER A 453 3.19 36.75 16.22
N GLU A 454 2.50 36.74 15.09
CA GLU A 454 1.82 35.56 14.52
C GLU A 454 2.78 34.38 14.34
N VAL A 455 4.06 34.64 14.04
CA VAL A 455 5.11 33.61 13.95
C VAL A 455 5.31 32.90 15.28
N THR A 456 5.15 33.59 16.42
CA THR A 456 5.24 32.96 17.75
C THR A 456 4.07 32.02 17.99
N LEU A 457 2.85 32.42 17.59
CA LEU A 457 1.66 31.56 17.71
C LEU A 457 1.77 30.33 16.79
N MET A 458 2.29 30.50 15.58
CA MET A 458 2.58 29.40 14.64
C MET A 458 3.54 28.36 15.22
N ILE A 459 4.68 28.79 15.77
CA ILE A 459 5.66 27.87 16.36
C ILE A 459 5.04 27.14 17.56
N LEU A 460 4.33 27.86 18.42
CA LEU A 460 3.67 27.29 19.59
C LEU A 460 2.58 26.28 19.19
N PHE A 461 1.74 26.62 18.20
CA PHE A 461 0.73 25.71 17.67
C PHE A 461 1.37 24.45 17.09
N SER A 462 2.45 24.59 16.31
CA SER A 462 3.17 23.45 15.71
C SER A 462 3.78 22.56 16.79
N LEU A 463 4.35 23.15 17.84
CA LEU A 463 4.95 22.43 18.96
C LEU A 463 3.89 21.65 19.77
N VAL A 464 2.84 22.33 20.22
CA VAL A 464 1.79 21.75 21.06
C VAL A 464 0.99 20.70 20.29
N THR A 465 0.64 20.97 19.03
CA THR A 465 -0.07 20.03 18.17
C THR A 465 0.82 18.87 17.75
N GLY A 466 2.12 19.08 17.54
CA GLY A 466 3.07 18.02 17.21
C GLY A 466 3.24 17.04 18.37
N LEU A 467 3.38 17.54 19.61
CA LEU A 467 3.43 16.70 20.80
C LEU A 467 2.12 15.91 20.98
N TYR A 468 0.98 16.59 20.86
CA TYR A 468 -0.34 15.96 20.95
C TYR A 468 -0.52 14.87 19.90
N ALA A 469 -0.27 15.18 18.61
CA ALA A 469 -0.39 14.23 17.52
C ALA A 469 0.54 13.03 17.69
N THR A 470 1.77 13.23 18.17
CA THR A 470 2.71 12.13 18.46
C THR A 470 2.15 11.18 19.52
N THR A 471 1.68 11.73 20.63
CA THR A 471 1.10 10.89 21.71
C THR A 471 -0.17 10.17 21.27
N LEU A 472 -1.00 10.81 20.45
CA LEU A 472 -2.22 10.22 19.90
C LEU A 472 -1.89 9.08 18.93
N ILE A 473 -1.00 9.32 17.97
CA ILE A 473 -0.58 8.32 16.98
C ILE A 473 0.01 7.11 17.68
N LEU A 474 0.99 7.29 18.57
CA LEU A 474 1.64 6.16 19.24
C LEU A 474 0.65 5.34 20.07
N LYS A 475 -0.25 6.00 20.82
CA LYS A 475 -1.26 5.30 21.62
C LYS A 475 -2.22 4.47 20.76
N TYR A 476 -2.75 5.05 19.69
CA TYR A 476 -3.74 4.34 18.85
C TYR A 476 -3.09 3.36 17.87
N SER A 477 -1.84 3.58 17.47
CA SER A 477 -1.05 2.59 16.74
C SER A 477 -0.75 1.38 17.62
N GLU A 478 -0.40 1.57 18.90
CA GLU A 478 -0.21 0.46 19.83
C GLU A 478 -1.50 -0.34 20.03
N MET A 479 -2.65 0.33 20.20
CA MET A 479 -3.95 -0.34 20.27
C MET A 479 -4.29 -1.10 18.97
N LYS A 480 -3.92 -0.56 17.82
CA LYS A 480 -4.11 -1.20 16.51
C LYS A 480 -3.22 -2.43 16.39
N GLU A 481 -1.96 -2.33 16.80
CA GLU A 481 -1.01 -3.43 16.81
C GLU A 481 -1.49 -4.56 17.72
N GLU A 482 -1.98 -4.26 18.93
CA GLU A 482 -2.57 -5.26 19.83
C GLU A 482 -3.77 -5.97 19.21
N ARG A 483 -4.68 -5.24 18.56
CA ARG A 483 -5.82 -5.86 17.85
C ARG A 483 -5.37 -6.75 16.71
N ASN A 484 -4.42 -6.27 15.92
CA ASN A 484 -3.86 -7.03 14.80
C ASN A 484 -3.15 -8.29 15.30
N MET A 485 -2.38 -8.21 16.39
CA MET A 485 -1.74 -9.37 17.02
C MET A 485 -2.77 -10.39 17.51
N LYS A 486 -3.90 -9.96 18.08
CA LYS A 486 -4.97 -10.89 18.48
C LYS A 486 -5.62 -11.59 17.29
N VAL A 487 -5.97 -10.86 16.24
CA VAL A 487 -6.55 -11.44 15.01
C VAL A 487 -5.58 -12.42 14.37
N MET A 488 -4.31 -12.04 14.33
CA MET A 488 -3.23 -12.87 13.82
C MET A 488 -2.99 -14.09 14.70
N ALA A 489 -3.07 -13.96 16.02
CA ALA A 489 -2.94 -15.08 16.94
C ALA A 489 -4.03 -16.13 16.70
N VAL A 490 -5.28 -15.70 16.51
CA VAL A 490 -6.38 -16.61 16.14
C VAL A 490 -6.12 -17.25 14.77
N SER A 491 -5.68 -16.46 13.78
CA SER A 491 -5.40 -16.97 12.44
C SER A 491 -4.22 -17.94 12.39
N LEU A 492 -3.19 -17.77 13.22
CA LEU A 492 -2.01 -18.64 13.30
C LEU A 492 -2.22 -19.83 14.25
N ALA A 493 -3.14 -19.68 15.21
CA ALA A 493 -3.58 -20.78 16.05
C ALA A 493 -4.42 -21.79 15.27
N ASN A 494 -5.23 -21.29 14.34
CA ASN A 494 -6.03 -22.12 13.47
C ASN A 494 -5.16 -22.78 12.40
N ASP A 495 -5.09 -24.12 12.42
CA ASP A 495 -4.36 -24.90 11.43
C ASP A 495 -5.15 -25.07 10.13
N ASN A 496 -6.43 -24.64 10.08
CA ASN A 496 -7.26 -24.74 8.89
C ASN A 496 -6.80 -23.76 7.80
N ASP A 497 -6.56 -24.30 6.61
CA ASP A 497 -6.38 -23.53 5.39
C ASP A 497 -7.74 -23.27 4.73
N MET A 498 -8.30 -22.07 4.97
CA MET A 498 -9.60 -21.68 4.42
C MET A 498 -9.65 -21.69 2.89
N VAL A 499 -8.52 -21.45 2.22
CA VAL A 499 -8.45 -21.49 0.74
C VAL A 499 -8.54 -22.94 0.28
N ALA A 500 -7.78 -23.84 0.91
CA ALA A 500 -7.85 -25.27 0.63
C ALA A 500 -9.27 -25.81 0.87
N GLU A 501 -9.91 -25.48 1.99
CA GLU A 501 -11.29 -25.90 2.26
C GLU A 501 -12.29 -25.39 1.21
N GLY A 502 -12.13 -24.15 0.76
CA GLY A 502 -12.91 -23.60 -0.35
C GLY A 502 -12.74 -24.41 -1.64
N MET A 503 -11.49 -24.73 -1.99
CA MET A 503 -11.19 -25.56 -3.16
C MET A 503 -11.74 -26.99 -3.03
N LEU A 504 -11.68 -27.61 -1.84
CA LEU A 504 -12.28 -28.92 -1.60
C LEU A 504 -13.80 -28.88 -1.79
N ILE A 505 -14.47 -27.81 -1.35
CA ILE A 505 -15.92 -27.63 -1.54
C ILE A 505 -16.29 -27.57 -3.02
N ASP A 506 -15.53 -26.81 -3.80
CA ASP A 506 -15.80 -26.64 -5.23
C ASP A 506 -15.44 -27.92 -6.02
N MET A 507 -14.41 -28.66 -5.58
CA MET A 507 -13.93 -29.88 -6.21
C MET A 507 -14.77 -31.12 -5.88
N TRP A 508 -15.34 -31.19 -4.68
CA TRP A 508 -16.00 -32.40 -4.16
C TRP A 508 -17.07 -32.99 -5.10
N PRO A 509 -18.01 -32.22 -5.69
CA PRO A 509 -19.02 -32.79 -6.58
C PRO A 509 -18.40 -33.47 -7.81
N ALA A 510 -17.33 -32.89 -8.37
CA ALA A 510 -16.64 -33.47 -9.52
C ALA A 510 -15.82 -34.72 -9.14
N LEU A 511 -15.35 -34.81 -7.90
CA LEU A 511 -14.58 -35.96 -7.41
C LEU A 511 -15.49 -37.13 -7.01
N GLU A 512 -16.63 -36.84 -6.36
CA GLU A 512 -17.62 -37.85 -5.92
C GLU A 512 -18.32 -38.54 -7.10
N ASP A 513 -18.66 -37.77 -8.15
CA ASP A 513 -19.35 -38.28 -9.34
C ASP A 513 -18.39 -38.79 -10.45
N ASP A 514 -17.09 -38.92 -10.17
CA ASP A 514 -16.09 -39.33 -11.17
C ASP A 514 -16.20 -40.82 -11.53
N THR A 515 -16.75 -41.08 -12.72
CA THR A 515 -16.90 -42.42 -13.28
C THR A 515 -15.58 -43.12 -13.64
N VAL A 516 -14.53 -42.37 -13.99
CA VAL A 516 -13.20 -42.91 -14.32
C VAL A 516 -12.50 -43.35 -13.05
N LEU A 517 -12.49 -42.49 -12.01
CA LEU A 517 -11.98 -42.84 -10.69
C LEU A 517 -12.71 -44.07 -10.13
N ALA A 518 -14.04 -44.11 -10.24
CA ALA A 518 -14.83 -45.26 -9.85
C ALA A 518 -14.42 -46.55 -10.58
N GLY A 519 -14.12 -46.47 -11.88
CA GLY A 519 -13.64 -47.60 -12.67
C GLY A 519 -12.23 -48.08 -12.29
N LEU A 520 -11.36 -47.18 -11.84
CA LEU A 520 -10.02 -47.53 -11.36
C LEU A 520 -10.08 -48.25 -10.00
N VAL A 521 -10.99 -47.82 -9.12
CA VAL A 521 -11.11 -48.35 -7.74
C VAL A 521 -12.03 -49.58 -7.65
N ARG A 522 -13.02 -49.74 -8.54
CA ARG A 522 -13.97 -50.86 -8.53
C ARG A 522 -13.37 -52.13 -9.17
N ARG A 523 -12.39 -52.73 -8.49
CA ARG A 523 -11.75 -53.99 -8.87
C ARG A 523 -11.77 -54.99 -7.72
N GLU A 524 -11.87 -56.28 -8.03
CA GLU A 524 -11.89 -57.36 -7.03
C GLU A 524 -10.55 -57.51 -6.31
N GLU A 525 -9.45 -57.35 -7.04
CA GLU A 525 -8.09 -57.33 -6.50
C GLU A 525 -7.41 -56.01 -6.90
N ILE A 526 -6.81 -55.33 -5.91
CA ILE A 526 -6.08 -54.07 -6.12
C ILE A 526 -4.59 -54.36 -5.98
N THR A 527 -3.85 -54.17 -7.07
CA THR A 527 -2.39 -54.31 -7.07
C THR A 527 -1.70 -52.98 -6.76
N ALA A 528 -0.40 -53.01 -6.43
CA ALA A 528 0.39 -51.80 -6.24
C ALA A 528 0.43 -50.89 -7.49
N ALA A 529 0.32 -51.49 -8.69
CA ALA A 529 0.23 -50.74 -9.94
C ALA A 529 -1.09 -49.97 -10.05
N ASP A 530 -2.18 -50.54 -9.53
CA ASP A 530 -3.51 -49.89 -9.53
C ASP A 530 -3.56 -48.72 -8.54
N ILE A 531 -2.94 -48.87 -7.37
CA ILE A 531 -2.80 -47.78 -6.40
C ILE A 531 -2.02 -46.61 -7.03
N ASN A 532 -0.91 -46.89 -7.71
CA ASN A 532 -0.13 -45.85 -8.39
C ASN A 532 -0.91 -45.19 -9.54
N ALA A 533 -1.74 -45.95 -10.27
CA ALA A 533 -2.61 -45.40 -11.30
C ALA A 533 -3.66 -44.44 -10.72
N VAL A 534 -4.29 -44.81 -9.59
CA VAL A 534 -5.23 -43.94 -8.87
C VAL A 534 -4.51 -42.69 -8.33
N TYR A 535 -3.31 -42.85 -7.77
CA TYR A 535 -2.50 -41.74 -7.26
C TYR A 535 -2.24 -40.69 -8.34
N ARG A 536 -1.68 -41.11 -9.48
CA ARG A 536 -1.38 -40.19 -10.60
C ARG A 536 -2.63 -39.54 -11.17
N TYR A 537 -3.72 -40.30 -11.28
CA TYR A 537 -4.99 -39.76 -11.76
C TYR A 537 -5.52 -38.64 -10.84
N LEU A 538 -5.41 -38.83 -9.52
CA LEU A 538 -5.80 -37.82 -8.54
C LEU A 538 -4.83 -36.62 -8.53
N GLU A 539 -3.52 -36.87 -8.61
CA GLU A 539 -2.48 -35.83 -8.65
C GLU A 539 -2.64 -34.94 -9.89
N ASP A 540 -2.71 -35.52 -11.09
CA ASP A 540 -2.78 -34.78 -12.35
C ASP A 540 -4.16 -34.14 -12.59
N GLY A 541 -5.24 -34.77 -12.09
CA GLY A 541 -6.62 -34.36 -12.39
C GLY A 541 -7.27 -33.44 -11.35
N TYR A 542 -6.92 -33.61 -10.06
CA TYR A 542 -7.62 -32.96 -8.95
C TYR A 542 -6.67 -32.20 -8.03
N PHE A 543 -5.50 -32.75 -7.74
CA PHE A 543 -4.55 -32.22 -6.77
C PHE A 543 -3.30 -31.62 -7.42
N TYR A 544 -3.48 -30.79 -8.46
CA TYR A 544 -2.39 -30.08 -9.14
C TYR A 544 -2.32 -28.58 -8.74
N GLY A 545 -1.17 -27.94 -9.01
CA GLY A 545 -0.99 -26.50 -8.80
C GLY A 545 -0.99 -26.11 -7.32
N TYR A 546 -2.07 -25.52 -6.80
CA TYR A 546 -2.15 -25.09 -5.40
C TYR A 546 -1.90 -26.23 -4.39
N TRP A 547 -2.30 -27.45 -4.75
CA TRP A 547 -2.13 -28.65 -3.94
C TRP A 547 -0.69 -29.16 -3.87
N GLU A 548 0.25 -28.61 -4.66
CA GLU A 548 1.69 -28.89 -4.52
C GLU A 548 2.22 -28.52 -3.12
N ASN A 549 1.51 -27.66 -2.38
CA ASN A 549 1.81 -27.33 -0.98
C ASN A 549 1.37 -28.41 0.02
N TYR A 550 0.85 -29.55 -0.46
CA TYR A 550 0.33 -30.65 0.34
C TYR A 550 0.94 -31.98 -0.13
N ASP A 551 1.27 -32.83 0.85
CA ASP A 551 1.57 -34.23 0.60
C ASP A 551 0.26 -34.99 0.42
N LEU A 552 -0.01 -35.41 -0.82
CA LEU A 552 -1.08 -36.35 -1.15
C LEU A 552 -0.65 -37.75 -0.74
N ASN A 553 -1.45 -38.42 0.09
CA ASN A 553 -1.34 -39.83 0.40
C ASN A 553 -2.68 -40.52 0.16
N ILE A 554 -2.66 -41.69 -0.45
CA ILE A 554 -3.88 -42.47 -0.67
C ILE A 554 -3.73 -43.87 -0.12
N ILE A 555 -4.84 -44.39 0.42
CA ILE A 555 -4.94 -45.75 0.94
C ILE A 555 -6.22 -46.35 0.36
N ILE A 556 -6.10 -47.51 -0.28
CA ILE A 556 -7.25 -48.25 -0.82
C ILE A 556 -7.32 -49.60 -0.13
N CYS A 557 -8.47 -49.92 0.46
CA CYS A 557 -8.68 -51.16 1.17
C CYS A 557 -10.14 -51.60 1.08
N ARG A 558 -10.41 -52.88 1.38
CA ARG A 558 -11.77 -53.43 1.45
C ARG A 558 -12.36 -53.34 2.85
N ASN A 559 -13.68 -53.41 2.92
CA ASN A 559 -14.44 -53.45 4.16
C ASN A 559 -14.14 -54.67 5.06
N ASP A 560 -13.49 -55.72 4.57
CA ASP A 560 -13.16 -56.95 5.30
C ASP A 560 -11.64 -57.20 5.42
N SER A 561 -10.82 -56.24 4.98
CA SER A 561 -9.36 -56.39 4.97
C SER A 561 -8.70 -55.70 6.16
N PRO A 562 -7.66 -56.31 6.75
CA PRO A 562 -6.85 -55.66 7.76
C PRO A 562 -6.03 -54.52 7.14
N LEU A 563 -5.68 -53.52 7.96
CA LEU A 563 -4.81 -52.40 7.55
C LEU A 563 -3.44 -52.55 8.22
N SER A 564 -2.38 -52.63 7.40
CA SER A 564 -1.00 -52.66 7.88
C SER A 564 -0.47 -51.24 8.09
N LEU A 565 -0.14 -50.87 9.33
CA LEU A 565 0.42 -49.56 9.67
C LEU A 565 1.96 -49.64 9.60
N GLY A 566 2.52 -49.27 8.44
CA GLY A 566 3.95 -49.42 8.15
C GLY A 566 4.91 -48.68 9.11
N SER A 567 4.43 -47.69 9.87
CA SER A 567 5.25 -46.90 10.81
C SER A 567 5.38 -47.50 12.21
N THR A 568 4.47 -48.39 12.61
CA THR A 568 4.43 -48.96 13.97
C THR A 568 4.50 -50.49 13.99
N GLY A 569 4.34 -51.13 12.84
CA GLY A 569 4.29 -52.61 12.73
C GLY A 569 3.01 -53.23 13.31
N ALA A 570 2.01 -52.41 13.64
CA ALA A 570 0.71 -52.85 14.13
C ALA A 570 -0.27 -53.06 12.96
N GLU A 571 -1.13 -54.07 13.07
CA GLU A 571 -2.22 -54.33 12.13
C GLU A 571 -3.55 -53.96 12.78
N ALA A 572 -4.35 -53.13 12.10
CA ALA A 572 -5.73 -52.93 12.50
C ALA A 572 -6.60 -54.04 11.89
N GLU A 573 -7.47 -54.64 12.70
CA GLU A 573 -8.33 -55.78 12.29
C GLU A 573 -9.24 -55.42 11.10
N ASN A 574 -9.71 -54.17 11.03
CA ASN A 574 -10.56 -53.68 9.96
C ASN A 574 -10.16 -52.28 9.52
N CYS A 575 -9.89 -52.12 8.22
CA CYS A 575 -9.47 -50.84 7.64
C CYS A 575 -10.53 -49.73 7.80
N PHE A 576 -11.80 -50.03 7.55
CA PHE A 576 -12.87 -49.03 7.59
C PHE A 576 -13.11 -48.57 9.03
N ASP A 577 -13.11 -49.49 9.99
CA ASP A 577 -13.28 -49.16 11.40
C ASP A 577 -12.14 -48.29 11.93
N TRP A 578 -10.91 -48.53 11.48
CA TRP A 578 -9.75 -47.73 11.87
C TRP A 578 -9.90 -46.27 11.44
N PHE A 579 -10.15 -46.02 10.16
CA PHE A 579 -10.35 -44.67 9.64
C PHE A 579 -11.61 -44.01 10.20
N ALA A 580 -12.71 -44.76 10.34
CA ALA A 580 -13.93 -44.24 10.95
C ALA A 580 -13.72 -43.85 12.41
N SER A 581 -12.94 -44.63 13.18
CA SER A 581 -12.58 -44.27 14.55
C SER A 581 -11.70 -43.02 14.59
N ARG A 582 -10.75 -42.90 13.67
CA ARG A 582 -9.87 -41.73 13.58
C ARG A 582 -10.66 -40.46 13.29
N ILE A 583 -11.54 -40.50 12.28
CA ILE A 583 -12.43 -39.39 11.92
C ILE A 583 -13.36 -39.03 13.10
N ARG A 584 -13.94 -40.01 13.80
CA ARG A 584 -14.80 -39.72 14.97
C ARG A 584 -14.07 -39.03 16.12
N ASN A 585 -12.80 -39.37 16.34
CA ASN A 585 -12.03 -38.87 17.47
C ASN A 585 -11.32 -37.54 17.14
N GLU A 586 -10.84 -37.39 15.92
CA GLU A 586 -9.93 -36.32 15.51
C GLU A 586 -10.53 -35.38 14.45
N GLY A 587 -11.57 -35.81 13.73
CA GLY A 587 -12.08 -35.13 12.54
C GLY A 587 -13.25 -34.18 12.79
N ASP A 588 -13.18 -33.00 12.18
CA ASP A 588 -14.26 -32.02 12.06
C ASP A 588 -14.77 -31.98 10.61
N THR A 589 -16.08 -32.11 10.40
CA THR A 589 -16.67 -32.19 9.05
C THR A 589 -16.60 -30.86 8.31
N ILE A 590 -16.14 -30.87 7.05
CA ILE A 590 -16.26 -29.72 6.14
C ILE A 590 -17.63 -29.75 5.47
N THR A 591 -18.40 -28.68 5.63
CA THR A 591 -19.81 -28.69 5.19
C THR A 591 -19.91 -28.72 3.66
N ARG A 592 -20.74 -29.63 3.12
CA ARG A 592 -20.94 -29.92 1.67
C ARG A 592 -19.83 -30.71 0.99
N THR A 593 -18.98 -31.38 1.75
CA THR A 593 -17.98 -32.32 1.20
C THR A 593 -17.96 -33.63 2.00
N GLY A 594 -17.26 -34.64 1.49
CA GLY A 594 -16.84 -35.83 2.26
C GLY A 594 -15.43 -35.69 2.86
N PHE A 595 -14.91 -34.47 2.95
CA PHE A 595 -13.65 -34.18 3.61
C PHE A 595 -13.85 -33.80 5.08
N TYR A 596 -12.89 -34.21 5.91
CA TYR A 596 -12.78 -33.92 7.33
C TYR A 596 -11.47 -33.19 7.57
N PHE A 597 -11.51 -32.12 8.36
CA PHE A 597 -10.32 -31.53 8.92
C PHE A 597 -9.86 -32.35 10.13
N MET A 598 -8.62 -32.85 10.10
CA MET A 598 -8.07 -33.73 11.11
C MET A 598 -7.22 -32.94 12.10
N ARG A 599 -7.65 -32.89 13.37
CA ARG A 599 -6.92 -32.19 14.43
C ARG A 599 -5.57 -32.86 14.68
N ASN A 600 -4.47 -32.13 14.46
CA ASN A 600 -3.11 -32.63 14.64
C ASN A 600 -2.33 -31.85 15.72
N ARG A 601 -1.43 -32.54 16.42
CA ARG A 601 -0.45 -31.97 17.35
C ARG A 601 0.72 -31.28 16.67
N THR A 602 0.94 -31.51 15.37
CA THR A 602 2.08 -30.95 14.62
C THR A 602 1.86 -29.52 14.08
N GLY A 603 0.67 -28.94 14.25
CA GLY A 603 0.37 -27.60 13.74
C GLY A 603 0.36 -27.49 12.21
N ARG A 604 -0.15 -28.52 11.53
CA ARG A 604 -0.23 -28.59 10.06
C ARG A 604 -1.70 -28.74 9.66
N ALA A 605 -2.08 -28.12 8.55
CA ALA A 605 -3.38 -28.38 7.95
C ALA A 605 -3.40 -29.84 7.47
N TRP A 606 -4.36 -30.62 7.93
CA TRP A 606 -4.49 -32.01 7.55
C TRP A 606 -5.94 -32.30 7.23
N TYR A 607 -6.19 -32.70 5.98
CA TYR A 607 -7.51 -33.06 5.50
C TYR A 607 -7.55 -34.54 5.15
N MET A 608 -8.71 -35.13 5.35
CA MET A 608 -8.93 -36.53 5.05
C MET A 608 -10.31 -36.73 4.41
N ALA A 609 -10.40 -37.52 3.34
CA ALA A 609 -11.67 -37.93 2.72
C ALA A 609 -11.77 -39.45 2.63
N ASN A 610 -13.02 -39.92 2.56
CA ASN A 610 -13.38 -41.30 2.31
C ASN A 610 -14.40 -41.41 1.17
N LEU A 611 -14.07 -42.21 0.15
CA LEU A 611 -14.95 -42.53 -0.97
C LEU A 611 -15.17 -44.04 -1.00
N PHE A 612 -16.42 -44.47 -1.12
CA PHE A 612 -16.78 -45.89 -1.07
C PHE A 612 -17.35 -46.35 -2.41
N TYR A 613 -16.81 -47.44 -2.94
CA TYR A 613 -17.18 -48.01 -4.24
C TYR A 613 -17.59 -49.47 -4.07
N GLU A 614 -18.87 -49.77 -4.31
CA GLU A 614 -19.38 -51.14 -4.28
C GLU A 614 -18.84 -51.93 -5.48
N VAL A 615 -18.20 -53.08 -5.21
CA VAL A 615 -17.62 -53.98 -6.22
C VAL A 615 -18.61 -55.11 -6.53
N SER A 616 -19.16 -55.72 -5.49
CA SER A 616 -20.19 -56.75 -5.55
C SER A 616 -21.07 -56.67 -4.29
N PRO A 617 -22.25 -57.31 -4.25
CA PRO A 617 -23.14 -57.21 -3.10
C PRO A 617 -22.44 -57.62 -1.79
N GLY A 618 -22.23 -56.66 -0.90
CA GLY A 618 -21.54 -56.85 0.38
C GLY A 618 -20.02 -56.64 0.38
N VAL A 619 -19.41 -56.39 -0.79
CA VAL A 619 -17.98 -56.08 -0.93
C VAL A 619 -17.79 -54.65 -1.45
N THR A 620 -17.17 -53.81 -0.62
CA THR A 620 -16.94 -52.40 -0.90
C THR A 620 -15.47 -52.05 -0.78
N ASN A 621 -14.93 -51.37 -1.78
CA ASN A 621 -13.60 -50.75 -1.74
C ASN A 621 -13.72 -49.32 -1.21
N GLY A 622 -12.92 -48.98 -0.21
CA GLY A 622 -12.79 -47.62 0.31
C GLY A 622 -11.50 -46.99 -0.19
N LEU A 623 -11.60 -45.81 -0.77
CA LEU A 623 -10.49 -44.92 -1.10
C LEU A 623 -10.41 -43.85 -0.02
N PHE A 624 -9.32 -43.85 0.73
CA PHE A 624 -9.00 -42.85 1.74
C PHE A 624 -7.93 -41.93 1.19
N ILE A 625 -8.20 -40.63 1.20
CA ILE A 625 -7.30 -39.59 0.70
C ILE A 625 -6.87 -38.75 1.90
N GLU A 626 -5.57 -38.64 2.14
CA GLU A 626 -4.99 -37.75 3.14
C GLU A 626 -4.19 -36.64 2.44
N LEU A 627 -4.44 -35.39 2.84
CA LEU A 627 -3.72 -34.21 2.37
C LEU A 627 -3.08 -33.55 3.58
N VAL A 628 -1.75 -33.56 3.65
CA VAL A 628 -1.01 -32.96 4.77
C VAL A 628 -0.21 -31.77 4.26
N SER A 629 -0.46 -30.57 4.76
CA SER A 629 0.27 -29.39 4.28
C SER A 629 1.77 -29.50 4.60
N HIS A 630 2.61 -29.05 3.68
CA HIS A 630 4.03 -28.90 3.91
C HIS A 630 4.29 -27.97 5.10
N ILE A 631 5.37 -28.25 5.83
CA ILE A 631 5.90 -27.30 6.80
C ILE A 631 6.67 -26.27 5.98
N GLU A 632 5.98 -25.21 5.55
CA GLU A 632 6.65 -23.97 5.14
C GLU A 632 7.28 -23.33 6.38
N THR A 633 8.33 -23.96 6.90
CA THR A 633 9.26 -23.22 7.73
C THR A 633 9.84 -22.18 6.81
N TYR A 634 9.52 -20.91 7.09
CA TYR A 634 10.44 -19.83 6.73
C TYR A 634 11.81 -20.29 7.22
N LEU A 635 12.63 -20.81 6.30
CA LEU A 635 14.02 -21.09 6.58
C LEU A 635 14.62 -19.71 6.86
N ALA A 636 14.76 -19.38 8.15
CA ALA A 636 15.34 -18.11 8.57
C ALA A 636 16.67 -17.92 7.81
N GLY A 637 16.75 -16.85 7.02
CA GLY A 637 17.89 -16.55 6.15
C GLY A 637 17.79 -17.02 4.69
N TYR A 638 16.67 -17.60 4.22
CA TYR A 638 16.42 -17.79 2.78
C TYR A 638 15.99 -16.45 2.15
N PRO A 639 16.65 -15.97 1.07
CA PRO A 639 16.35 -14.66 0.50
C PRO A 639 14.91 -14.55 -0.02
N GLU A 640 14.22 -13.45 0.30
CA GLU A 640 12.88 -13.12 -0.25
C GLU A 640 12.84 -13.19 -1.79
N LEU A 641 13.99 -12.98 -2.45
CA LEU A 641 14.17 -13.03 -3.91
C LEU A 641 13.86 -14.41 -4.51
N LEU A 642 14.05 -15.49 -3.75
CA LEU A 642 13.90 -16.87 -4.22
C LEU A 642 12.56 -17.50 -3.80
N LEU A 643 11.72 -16.74 -3.11
CA LEU A 643 10.38 -17.16 -2.71
C LEU A 643 9.36 -16.63 -3.72
N ASP A 644 8.46 -17.48 -4.17
CA ASP A 644 7.32 -17.06 -4.98
C ASP A 644 6.29 -16.38 -4.07
N ALA A 645 5.76 -15.23 -4.50
CA ALA A 645 4.75 -14.50 -3.74
C ALA A 645 3.36 -15.17 -3.80
N THR A 646 3.10 -16.01 -4.80
CA THR A 646 1.80 -16.68 -5.00
C THR A 646 1.54 -17.81 -3.99
N HIS A 647 2.60 -18.39 -3.42
CA HIS A 647 2.53 -19.52 -2.49
C HIS A 647 2.62 -19.11 -1.01
N GLN A 648 2.82 -17.83 -0.71
CA GLN A 648 2.96 -17.39 0.68
C GLN A 648 1.60 -17.37 1.38
N ARG A 649 1.35 -18.32 2.31
CA ARG A 649 0.17 -18.31 3.20
C ARG A 649 0.04 -17.02 4.02
N PHE A 650 1.15 -16.35 4.33
CA PHE A 650 1.16 -15.12 5.14
C PHE A 650 2.11 -14.04 4.60
N PRO A 651 1.73 -13.29 3.55
CA PRO A 651 2.60 -12.29 2.91
C PRO A 651 2.88 -11.03 3.76
N LYS A 652 2.56 -11.02 5.07
CA LYS A 652 2.59 -9.83 5.96
C LYS A 652 3.37 -9.98 7.27
N LEU A 653 4.17 -11.03 7.46
CA LEU A 653 4.85 -11.27 8.75
C LEU A 653 6.24 -10.60 8.87
N ARG A 654 6.56 -9.58 8.06
CA ARG A 654 7.89 -8.98 7.96
C ARG A 654 8.45 -8.39 9.28
N HIS A 655 7.58 -8.11 10.24
CA HIS A 655 7.93 -7.44 11.51
C HIS A 655 7.49 -8.21 12.76
N ILE A 656 7.14 -9.48 12.60
CA ILE A 656 6.73 -10.30 13.73
C ILE A 656 7.60 -11.54 13.79
N SER A 657 7.75 -12.06 15.00
CA SER A 657 8.16 -13.44 15.20
C SER A 657 7.00 -14.18 15.85
N TYR A 658 6.89 -15.48 15.61
CA TYR A 658 5.91 -16.31 16.31
C TYR A 658 6.45 -17.70 16.61
N ALA A 659 5.92 -18.32 17.65
CA ALA A 659 6.18 -19.70 18.02
C ALA A 659 4.90 -20.39 18.50
N LYS A 660 4.74 -21.65 18.12
CA LYS A 660 3.64 -22.53 18.55
C LYS A 660 4.19 -23.58 19.50
N TYR A 661 3.59 -23.66 20.67
CA TYR A 661 3.89 -24.61 21.70
C TYR A 661 2.72 -25.57 21.89
N ASN A 662 3.00 -26.84 22.14
CA ASN A 662 2.00 -27.83 22.49
C ASN A 662 2.41 -28.49 23.81
N ASN A 663 1.56 -28.42 24.83
CA ASN A 663 1.89 -28.84 26.20
C ASN A 663 3.17 -28.20 26.76
N GLY A 664 3.50 -26.99 26.33
CA GLY A 664 4.71 -26.27 26.74
C GLY A 664 5.95 -26.56 25.89
N GLU A 665 5.92 -27.54 24.98
CA GLU A 665 7.05 -27.85 24.08
C GLU A 665 6.92 -27.11 22.74
N LEU A 666 8.03 -26.56 22.25
CA LEU A 666 8.07 -25.83 20.98
C LEU A 666 7.89 -26.78 19.78
N VAL A 667 6.81 -26.58 19.03
CA VAL A 667 6.49 -27.35 17.81
C VAL A 667 6.92 -26.60 16.55
N LEU A 668 6.71 -25.29 16.50
CA LEU A 668 6.99 -24.46 15.32
C LEU A 668 7.51 -23.08 15.76
N ARG A 669 8.46 -22.51 15.02
CA ARG A 669 8.88 -21.11 15.19
C ARG A 669 9.16 -20.45 13.85
N SER A 670 8.98 -19.13 13.81
CA SER A 670 9.32 -18.27 12.67
C SER A 670 9.67 -16.85 13.14
N GLY A 671 10.53 -16.17 12.39
CA GLY A 671 11.00 -14.82 12.67
C GLY A 671 12.37 -14.74 13.36
N GLU A 672 12.75 -13.54 13.77
CA GLU A 672 14.08 -13.23 14.32
C GLU A 672 14.17 -13.45 15.84
N TYR A 673 13.04 -13.43 16.56
CA TYR A 673 13.04 -13.59 18.00
C TYR A 673 13.40 -15.03 18.43
N PRO A 674 14.41 -15.23 19.28
CA PRO A 674 14.80 -16.55 19.75
C PRO A 674 13.84 -17.05 20.83
N TYR A 675 12.90 -17.90 20.43
CA TYR A 675 11.98 -18.57 21.33
C TYR A 675 12.64 -19.71 22.10
N ASP A 676 12.34 -19.81 23.40
CA ASP A 676 12.76 -20.94 24.25
C ASP A 676 12.12 -22.25 23.76
N THR A 677 12.81 -23.38 23.94
CA THR A 677 12.32 -24.71 23.53
C THR A 677 11.16 -25.20 24.38
N GLU A 678 11.09 -24.73 25.63
CA GLU A 678 10.06 -25.07 26.58
C GLU A 678 9.55 -23.78 27.23
N ILE A 679 8.24 -23.70 27.43
CA ILE A 679 7.59 -22.65 28.22
C ILE A 679 6.74 -23.32 29.30
N GLU A 680 6.60 -22.64 30.44
CA GLU A 680 5.62 -23.06 31.44
C GLU A 680 4.23 -23.08 30.78
N PRO A 681 3.50 -24.22 30.82
CA PRO A 681 2.14 -24.29 30.31
C PRO A 681 1.31 -23.16 30.91
N GLY A 682 0.72 -22.32 30.05
CA GLY A 682 -0.05 -21.18 30.49
C GLY A 682 -1.12 -21.63 31.50
N GLN A 683 -1.24 -20.93 32.63
CA GLN A 683 -2.36 -21.17 33.56
C GLN A 683 -3.68 -20.86 32.83
N VAL A 684 -4.35 -21.90 32.35
CA VAL A 684 -5.55 -21.87 31.51
C VAL A 684 -6.72 -21.12 32.16
N GLU A 685 -6.65 -20.82 33.47
CA GLU A 685 -7.83 -20.46 34.25
C GLU A 685 -8.28 -18.99 34.18
N ARG A 686 -7.57 -18.03 33.55
CA ARG A 686 -8.04 -16.63 33.60
C ARG A 686 -8.01 -15.76 32.34
N GLU A 687 -7.08 -15.90 31.40
CA GLU A 687 -7.03 -15.01 30.22
C GLU A 687 -6.60 -15.73 28.93
N GLU A 688 -7.46 -15.71 27.91
CA GLU A 688 -7.19 -16.25 26.55
C GLU A 688 -6.02 -15.53 25.85
N TYR A 689 -5.76 -14.27 26.22
CA TYR A 689 -4.68 -13.44 25.69
C TYR A 689 -3.87 -12.84 26.84
N ARG A 690 -2.56 -13.11 26.88
CA ARG A 690 -1.64 -12.55 27.86
C ARG A 690 -0.55 -11.73 27.18
N PHE A 691 -0.51 -10.43 27.45
CA PHE A 691 0.57 -9.56 27.00
C PHE A 691 1.70 -9.51 28.03
N VAL A 692 2.95 -9.67 27.58
CA VAL A 692 4.15 -9.56 28.40
C VAL A 692 5.14 -8.61 27.70
N GLU A 693 5.63 -7.61 28.42
CA GLU A 693 6.63 -6.68 27.90
C GLU A 693 8.02 -7.05 28.41
N THR A 694 8.97 -7.22 27.49
CA THR A 694 10.40 -7.24 27.78
C THR A 694 11.02 -5.88 27.40
N PRO A 695 12.31 -5.62 27.70
CA PRO A 695 12.93 -4.33 27.37
C PRO A 695 12.81 -3.96 25.89
N ASP A 696 13.04 -4.93 25.00
CA ASP A 696 13.14 -4.71 23.55
C ASP A 696 11.92 -5.24 22.77
N PHE A 697 11.14 -6.16 23.35
CA PHE A 697 10.01 -6.81 22.67
C PHE A 697 8.71 -6.76 23.47
N LYS A 698 7.60 -6.80 22.74
CA LYS A 698 6.25 -7.03 23.27
C LYS A 698 5.80 -8.41 22.82
N HIS A 699 5.34 -9.21 23.77
CA HIS A 699 4.91 -10.58 23.54
C HIS A 699 3.41 -10.71 23.77
N LEU A 700 2.72 -11.43 22.88
CA LEU A 700 1.36 -11.90 23.04
C LEU A 700 1.39 -13.42 23.14
N TYR A 701 0.95 -13.96 24.28
CA TYR A 701 0.67 -15.38 24.44
C TYR A 701 -0.83 -15.60 24.26
N TYR A 702 -1.19 -16.49 23.35
CA TYR A 702 -2.56 -16.92 23.07
C TYR A 702 -2.67 -18.41 23.37
N SER A 703 -3.49 -18.80 24.34
CA SER A 703 -3.61 -20.20 24.77
C SER A 703 -4.98 -20.77 24.38
N LEU A 704 -4.97 -21.88 23.66
CA LEU A 704 -6.16 -22.63 23.21
C LEU A 704 -6.01 -24.09 23.61
N GLY A 705 -6.60 -24.47 24.76
CA GLY A 705 -6.41 -25.80 25.33
C GLY A 705 -4.95 -26.07 25.68
N ASP A 706 -4.38 -27.12 25.09
CA ASP A 706 -2.98 -27.55 25.28
C ASP A 706 -1.98 -26.74 24.44
N MET A 707 -2.48 -25.95 23.48
CA MET A 707 -1.65 -25.20 22.54
C MET A 707 -1.47 -23.75 23.02
N THR A 708 -0.24 -23.25 22.97
CA THR A 708 0.08 -21.84 23.25
C THR A 708 0.85 -21.24 22.10
N LEU A 709 0.32 -20.18 21.50
CA LEU A 709 0.98 -19.40 20.48
C LEU A 709 1.60 -18.16 21.12
N ALA A 710 2.91 -17.96 20.94
CA ALA A 710 3.62 -16.76 21.33
C ALA A 710 3.92 -15.91 20.09
N ILE A 711 3.50 -14.65 20.07
CA ILE A 711 3.81 -13.67 19.01
C ILE A 711 4.67 -12.57 19.64
N SER A 712 5.77 -12.19 19.00
CA SER A 712 6.71 -11.17 19.48
C SER A 712 6.87 -10.05 18.45
N THR A 713 6.75 -8.80 18.88
CA THR A 713 7.03 -7.61 18.07
C THR A 713 8.03 -6.67 18.76
N PRO A 714 8.86 -5.92 18.01
CA PRO A 714 9.78 -4.94 18.59
C PRO A 714 9.02 -3.82 19.31
N ARG A 715 9.48 -3.43 20.50
CA ARG A 715 8.87 -2.37 21.29
C ARG A 715 9.25 -0.99 20.77
N VAL A 716 8.30 -0.05 20.83
CA VAL A 716 8.55 1.37 20.57
C VAL A 716 9.44 1.98 21.65
N MET A 717 10.67 2.35 21.27
CA MET A 717 11.64 2.97 22.16
C MET A 717 11.42 4.49 22.31
N ALA A 718 12.06 5.11 23.30
CA ALA A 718 11.99 6.56 23.50
C ALA A 718 12.51 7.36 22.29
N ILE A 719 13.53 6.83 21.59
CA ILE A 719 14.08 7.44 20.38
C ILE A 719 13.06 7.50 19.24
N ASP A 720 12.22 6.47 19.09
CA ASP A 720 11.17 6.40 18.06
C ASP A 720 10.11 7.49 18.26
N ARG A 721 9.82 7.81 19.53
CA ARG A 721 8.93 8.92 19.89
C ARG A 721 9.51 10.26 19.48
N ILE A 722 10.81 10.45 19.67
CA ILE A 722 11.53 11.68 19.28
C ILE A 722 11.55 11.83 17.75
N ILE A 723 11.83 10.75 17.02
CA ILE A 723 11.82 10.75 15.55
C ILE A 723 10.43 11.12 15.03
N THR A 724 9.38 10.49 15.59
CA THR A 724 7.99 10.78 15.20
C THR A 724 7.60 12.22 15.46
N PHE A 725 7.95 12.74 16.65
CA PHE A 725 7.70 14.14 16.99
C PHE A 725 8.43 15.10 16.05
N ALA A 726 9.71 14.87 15.76
CA ALA A 726 10.49 15.73 14.87
C ALA A 726 9.87 15.82 13.47
N TYR A 727 9.47 14.67 12.91
CA TYR A 727 8.83 14.60 11.61
C TYR A 727 7.50 15.36 11.57
N LEU A 728 6.62 15.10 12.55
CA LEU A 728 5.32 15.78 12.66
C LEU A 728 5.47 17.28 12.89
N PHE A 729 6.45 17.69 13.71
CA PHE A 729 6.73 19.10 13.95
C PHE A 729 7.09 19.84 12.67
N ILE A 730 7.93 19.26 11.80
CA ILE A 730 8.32 19.86 10.52
C ILE A 730 7.13 19.97 9.58
N ILE A 731 6.32 18.90 9.45
CA ILE A 731 5.13 18.93 8.61
C ILE A 731 4.16 20.00 9.10
N LEU A 732 3.88 20.06 10.40
CA LEU A 732 3.04 21.08 11.01
C LEU A 732 3.58 22.49 10.77
N LEU A 733 4.89 22.70 10.93
CA LEU A 733 5.53 23.98 10.71
C LEU A 733 5.37 24.43 9.26
N ILE A 734 5.65 23.55 8.28
CA ILE A 734 5.48 23.83 6.86
C ILE A 734 4.00 24.08 6.53
N TYR A 735 3.09 23.26 7.07
CA TYR A 735 1.65 23.40 6.87
C TYR A 735 1.12 24.74 7.40
N VAL A 736 1.49 25.14 8.61
CA VAL A 736 1.04 26.41 9.19
C VAL A 736 1.70 27.59 8.48
N PHE A 737 2.97 27.45 8.07
CA PHE A 737 3.64 28.47 7.26
C PHE A 737 2.90 28.70 5.93
N THR A 738 2.58 27.62 5.21
CA THR A 738 1.84 27.69 3.95
C THR A 738 0.44 28.24 4.15
N LEU A 739 -0.25 27.87 5.23
CA LEU A 739 -1.53 28.45 5.58
C LEU A 739 -1.39 29.96 5.85
N LEU A 740 -0.41 30.39 6.63
CA LEU A 740 -0.17 31.82 6.87
C LEU A 740 0.15 32.58 5.59
N THR A 741 0.96 32.03 4.67
CA THR A 741 1.25 32.71 3.39
C THR A 741 0.02 32.79 2.50
N LEU A 742 -0.86 31.77 2.50
CA LEU A 742 -2.11 31.76 1.74
C LEU A 742 -3.17 32.74 2.29
N PHE A 743 -3.19 32.95 3.62
CA PHE A 743 -4.14 33.82 4.29
C PHE A 743 -3.63 35.27 4.50
N THR A 744 -2.34 35.55 4.32
CA THR A 744 -1.74 36.89 4.47
C THR A 744 -1.58 37.62 3.14
N ILE A 745 -1.91 38.92 3.07
CA ILE A 745 -1.79 39.74 1.83
C ILE A 745 -0.33 39.96 1.42
N HIS A 746 0.52 40.29 2.39
CA HIS A 746 1.92 40.62 2.16
C HIS A 746 2.79 39.50 2.75
N PRO A 747 2.91 38.34 2.06
CA PRO A 747 3.71 37.22 2.56
C PRO A 747 5.19 37.60 2.75
N ARG A 748 5.68 38.61 2.01
CA ARG A 748 7.02 39.19 2.22
C ARG A 748 7.19 39.76 3.63
N GLU A 749 6.13 40.29 4.24
CA GLU A 749 6.19 40.77 5.62
C GLU A 749 6.28 39.64 6.63
N LEU A 750 5.91 38.41 6.29
CA LEU A 750 6.11 37.23 7.15
C LEU A 750 7.61 36.88 7.32
N LEU A 751 8.42 37.18 6.29
CA LEU A 751 9.85 36.94 6.22
C LEU A 751 10.72 38.15 6.59
N LYS A 752 10.12 39.34 6.79
CA LYS A 752 10.85 40.54 7.23
C LYS A 752 11.47 40.33 8.61
N THR A 753 12.77 40.59 8.74
CA THR A 753 13.53 40.46 9.99
C THR A 753 13.66 41.79 10.75
N ASP A 754 12.58 42.55 10.84
CA ASP A 754 12.63 43.94 11.36
C ASP A 754 12.89 44.01 12.87
N THR A 755 12.65 42.92 13.61
CA THR A 755 12.95 42.82 15.05
C THR A 755 13.94 41.69 15.33
N PHE A 756 14.86 41.92 16.27
CA PHE A 756 15.85 40.94 16.70
C PHE A 756 15.21 39.60 17.11
N ARG A 757 14.10 39.65 17.87
CA ARG A 757 13.34 38.48 18.28
C ARG A 757 12.84 37.66 17.08
N ARG A 758 12.33 38.32 16.04
CA ARG A 758 11.80 37.66 14.85
C ARG A 758 12.91 37.06 13.99
N ARG A 759 14.04 37.76 13.88
CA ARG A 759 15.24 37.23 13.22
C ARG A 759 15.67 35.93 13.90
N LEU A 760 15.80 35.92 15.24
CA LEU A 760 16.12 34.71 15.99
C LEU A 760 15.09 33.59 15.79
N GLN A 761 13.80 33.88 15.88
CA GLN A 761 12.74 32.86 15.71
C GLN A 761 12.77 32.20 14.32
N LEU A 762 12.93 32.98 13.25
CA LEU A 762 13.03 32.45 11.89
C LEU A 762 14.34 31.70 11.66
N SER A 763 15.47 32.21 12.18
CA SER A 763 16.75 31.53 12.11
C SER A 763 16.73 30.19 12.85
N PHE A 764 16.18 30.13 14.07
CA PHE A 764 16.06 28.87 14.81
C PHE A 764 15.12 27.89 14.12
N ALA A 765 13.95 28.34 13.65
CA ALA A 765 13.03 27.48 12.91
C ALA A 765 13.69 26.93 11.62
N GLY A 766 14.42 27.77 10.88
CA GLY A 766 15.15 27.38 9.69
C GLY A 766 16.26 26.38 9.98
N VAL A 767 17.13 26.67 10.95
CA VAL A 767 18.23 25.77 11.36
C VAL A 767 17.69 24.43 11.85
N LEU A 768 16.67 24.43 12.71
CA LEU A 768 16.05 23.20 13.22
C LEU A 768 15.47 22.35 12.08
N THR A 769 14.81 22.99 11.11
CA THR A 769 14.26 22.31 9.94
C THR A 769 15.37 21.68 9.09
N VAL A 770 16.45 22.42 8.81
CA VAL A 770 17.60 21.92 8.04
C VAL A 770 18.28 20.75 8.77
N VAL A 771 18.51 20.87 10.08
CA VAL A 771 19.12 19.81 10.90
C VAL A 771 18.29 18.54 10.82
N PHE A 772 16.97 18.63 11.02
CA PHE A 772 16.14 17.44 10.93
C PHE A 772 16.05 16.85 9.52
N ILE A 773 16.03 17.67 8.46
CA ILE A 773 16.08 17.17 7.08
C ILE A 773 17.37 16.36 6.85
N ILE A 774 18.52 16.87 7.31
CA ILE A 774 19.81 16.17 7.20
C ILE A 774 19.78 14.85 7.98
N VAL A 775 19.24 14.85 9.20
CA VAL A 775 19.12 13.63 10.04
C VAL A 775 18.22 12.59 9.36
N ILE A 776 17.06 12.99 8.83
CA ILE A 776 16.12 12.10 8.14
C ILE A 776 16.76 11.53 6.87
N ALA A 777 17.39 12.38 6.05
CA ALA A 777 18.07 11.94 4.82
C ALA A 777 19.24 10.98 5.13
N GLY A 778 20.03 11.28 6.17
CA GLY A 778 21.11 10.42 6.63
C GLY A 778 20.61 9.05 7.10
N ALA A 779 19.54 9.01 7.89
CA ALA A 779 18.92 7.78 8.35
C ALA A 779 18.39 6.93 7.18
N LEU A 780 17.76 7.55 6.18
CA LEU A 780 17.27 6.89 4.96
C LEU A 780 18.41 6.24 4.17
N VAL A 781 19.50 6.98 3.92
CA VAL A 781 20.67 6.45 3.17
C VAL A 781 21.33 5.31 3.93
N LEU A 782 21.46 5.42 5.25
CA LEU A 782 22.08 4.38 6.06
C LEU A 782 21.21 3.11 6.11
N SER A 783 19.91 3.27 6.32
CA SER A 783 18.95 2.15 6.35
C SER A 783 18.89 1.40 5.03
N THR A 784 18.80 2.11 3.91
CA THR A 784 18.80 1.49 2.56
C THR A 784 20.11 0.77 2.26
N LYS A 785 21.25 1.35 2.62
CA LYS A 785 22.56 0.70 2.44
C LYS A 785 22.71 -0.55 3.32
N GLN A 786 22.26 -0.49 4.57
CA GLN A 786 22.28 -1.63 5.48
C GLN A 786 21.38 -2.76 4.98
N PHE A 787 20.18 -2.42 4.49
CA PHE A 787 19.24 -3.37 3.90
C PHE A 787 19.86 -4.10 2.69
N SER A 788 20.45 -3.35 1.76
CA SER A 788 21.09 -3.91 0.56
C SER A 788 22.27 -4.83 0.91
N ASN A 789 23.16 -4.39 1.80
CA ASN A 789 24.32 -5.18 2.20
C ASN A 789 23.93 -6.49 2.89
N ASN A 790 22.91 -6.47 3.76
CA ASN A 790 22.42 -7.66 4.46
C ASN A 790 21.85 -8.69 3.47
N HIS A 791 21.09 -8.25 2.46
CA HIS A 791 20.53 -9.13 1.43
C HIS A 791 21.63 -9.77 0.57
N ILE A 792 22.61 -8.98 0.11
CA ILE A 792 23.73 -9.50 -0.68
C ILE A 792 24.52 -10.54 0.13
N ARG A 793 24.73 -10.29 1.42
CA ARG A 793 25.41 -11.25 2.31
C ARG A 793 24.64 -12.56 2.40
N LEU A 794 23.33 -12.50 2.66
CA LEU A 794 22.46 -13.69 2.74
C LEU A 794 22.45 -14.49 1.43
N ILE A 795 22.32 -13.82 0.28
CA ILE A 795 22.35 -14.48 -1.03
C ILE A 795 23.70 -15.18 -1.24
N ARG A 796 24.80 -14.53 -0.89
CA ARG A 796 26.14 -15.12 -1.03
C ARG A 796 26.31 -16.34 -0.14
N GLU A 797 25.87 -16.28 1.11
CA GLU A 797 25.92 -17.41 2.05
C GLU A 797 25.14 -18.61 1.52
N LYS A 798 23.94 -18.39 0.98
CA LYS A 798 23.10 -19.47 0.42
C LYS A 798 23.56 -20.00 -0.94
N ALA A 799 24.20 -19.18 -1.76
CA ALA A 799 24.76 -19.64 -3.04
C ALA A 799 26.01 -20.52 -2.87
N MET A 800 26.68 -20.44 -1.71
CA MET A 800 27.86 -21.26 -1.39
C MET A 800 27.53 -22.53 -0.58
N SER A 801 26.32 -22.62 -0.01
CA SER A 801 25.79 -23.81 0.68
C SER A 801 25.07 -24.72 -0.28
#